data_AF-B2VKK9-F1
#
_entry.id   AF-B2VKK9-F1
#
_cell.length_a   1.000
_cell.length_b   1.000
_cell.length_c   1.000
_cell.angle_alpha   90.00
_cell.angle_beta   90.00
_cell.angle_gamma   90.00
#
_symmetry.space_group_name_H-M   'P 1'
#
loop_
_entity.id
_entity.type
_entity.pdbx_description
1 polymer ?
#
loop_
_entity_poly.entity_id
_entity_poly.type
_entity_poly.pdbx_seq_one_letter_code
_entity_poly.pdbx_strand_id
1 'polypeptide(L)'
;MQASASKKNSGAGDLNSLSGMLKYAERLFIQFDPLKFPGADALSSGRQTTLILNQTDTVGNNQHKHRFHLPKTTRKANEKVIQFFRRENILLTDHASKELLVSTVAGYLFARDSENTPGRVSETELLAREILDAVELYGGMEQDVMSIFQAESTVRHWIFSNVLSVSLDEYIASHIAADEYPERFNVDDIHILLSPMRLHENNLLNMNKIPNEKRKDFISMWLSFLKKEMPFLRYEESACKLTSLADFDFASLYTGSRILDGLGLEHYFKQDAIFIGEKMWEMAAAEGVKEDQIPFFRAPSLFFLALFKPDAINRKRHIRSISLKAIDRYAQYRMTTGELHKNIKLKYENYQNAVSQWLSKEKLADKIVSQCGENGIPQYPDIQETDRLDLRRGRDPKYYAVQNYLNGWAKPCQGAPDNLNDEYLQLTSNVAEKFYHIDTILVQCALATLPENEKKFLFSPAASIHAVNFSMRSFMDSRDLRGLPLHDDIRVLVKNTDLVAVKRESEERIYALKRTYDAGDSAYRFFCVDRDINKYIANDLLSYQKFGEGYRVLGNKIYAYAVKFIYAIASDTKELIVGADKAKKLVGYLGSIHSNHLYSALFQSGNDRSDLQKIWSIVKNFIPFYNCIEGVLEKDALKAIPSCLIDAFSFMSVFIKAASLSARFAVGVVGGLRQGISIYGKYSLKSGIRSGLNVITLPTTAELSALSLQALKALDPGIDFLTGLSKSYIEKLIVRLSKDEKTAYLARKILTSKEFTQLPSFSTGMTKVALLPFSNLKVPIMSSGMVDGKITYTLFNPETGQAFGKRFLLANDRLIPFERNQDRLAYDKHNDCFFRLKRGASLTKSCFSRNSVKSVDLSESIHLTSLREDQSIKNELERITEKVRLGKNPTAEELQRAVDTLEYLSQEMTDSPALADFTEAGNEGINQYLRYAKGDYSSQVAELMNEYEKLKDYEGFSYRVMTMPAARIELLTVGNIVLDKGFASSSAIFNNAKEWLADKYIRKSKRNKYIVIVYGKEIRKKIAGTSLLTDHILISPGEKLNICAKSEVDGVTYLGVSRYRGPDRPTDIYTGNVVG
;
A
#
# COMPACT_ATOMS: atom_id res chain seq x y z
N MET A 1 -8.56 -23.71 73.18
CA MET A 1 -8.82 -25.10 73.64
C MET A 1 -8.79 -26.01 72.42
N GLN A 2 -8.37 -27.29 72.57
CA GLN A 2 -8.61 -28.48 71.69
C GLN A 2 -8.72 -28.26 70.15
N ALA A 3 -7.85 -28.74 69.25
CA ALA A 3 -6.73 -29.72 69.21
C ALA A 3 -7.05 -31.21 68.88
N SER A 4 -6.85 -31.59 67.60
CA SER A 4 -6.54 -32.94 67.07
C SER A 4 -6.15 -32.78 65.57
N ALA A 5 -4.95 -33.14 65.06
CA ALA A 5 -4.35 -34.47 64.84
C ALA A 5 -5.19 -35.35 63.87
N SER A 6 -4.66 -35.94 62.77
CA SER A 6 -3.34 -36.60 62.61
C SER A 6 -2.75 -36.60 61.18
N LYS A 7 -1.41 -36.82 61.14
CA LYS A 7 -0.55 -37.44 60.09
C LYS A 7 -1.22 -38.67 59.40
N LYS A 8 -0.83 -39.21 58.23
CA LYS A 8 0.20 -38.99 57.17
C LYS A 8 -0.30 -39.76 55.89
N ASN A 9 0.34 -40.03 54.73
CA ASN A 9 1.65 -39.92 54.02
C ASN A 9 1.31 -40.18 52.51
N SER A 10 2.14 -40.07 51.45
CA SER A 10 3.18 -39.11 51.00
C SER A 10 3.71 -39.56 49.61
N GLY A 11 3.71 -38.71 48.56
CA GLY A 11 4.38 -39.04 47.29
C GLY A 11 4.06 -38.13 46.09
N ALA A 12 5.11 -37.68 45.39
CA ALA A 12 5.17 -37.09 44.04
C ALA A 12 4.29 -35.86 43.66
N GLY A 13 4.96 -34.73 43.38
CA GLY A 13 4.97 -34.18 42.01
C GLY A 13 3.95 -33.13 41.56
N ASP A 14 4.14 -31.88 42.00
CA ASP A 14 4.03 -30.64 41.17
C ASP A 14 2.70 -30.19 40.50
N LEU A 15 2.76 -28.97 39.94
CA LEU A 15 1.84 -28.37 38.95
C LEU A 15 0.35 -28.18 39.35
N ASN A 16 0.07 -27.43 40.42
CA ASN A 16 -1.31 -26.92 40.66
C ASN A 16 -1.45 -25.47 41.19
N SER A 17 -0.37 -24.71 41.36
CA SER A 17 -0.45 -23.30 41.79
C SER A 17 -1.01 -22.36 40.70
N LEU A 18 -0.82 -22.68 39.42
CA LEU A 18 -1.31 -21.85 38.30
C LEU A 18 -2.85 -21.77 38.22
N SER A 19 -3.55 -22.86 38.55
CA SER A 19 -5.03 -22.94 38.42
C SER A 19 -5.76 -21.95 39.34
N GLY A 20 -5.21 -21.70 40.54
CA GLY A 20 -5.75 -20.72 41.48
C GLY A 20 -5.56 -19.27 41.02
N MET A 21 -4.39 -18.93 40.47
CA MET A 21 -4.14 -17.59 39.93
C MET A 21 -4.91 -17.34 38.62
N LEU A 22 -5.00 -18.35 37.73
CA LEU A 22 -5.78 -18.24 36.49
C LEU A 22 -7.25 -17.95 36.77
N LYS A 23 -7.89 -18.60 37.76
CA LYS A 23 -9.29 -18.31 38.12
C LYS A 23 -9.53 -16.97 38.79
N TYR A 24 -8.49 -16.26 39.22
CA TYR A 24 -8.59 -14.86 39.63
C TYR A 24 -8.37 -13.90 38.44
N ALA A 25 -7.45 -14.25 37.52
CA ALA A 25 -7.23 -13.52 36.27
C ALA A 25 -8.46 -13.60 35.31
N GLU A 26 -9.10 -14.76 35.18
CA GLU A 26 -10.33 -14.96 34.39
C GLU A 26 -11.50 -14.06 34.86
N ARG A 27 -11.48 -13.59 36.12
CA ARG A 27 -12.48 -12.64 36.64
C ARG A 27 -12.09 -11.17 36.49
N LEU A 28 -10.85 -10.87 36.10
CA LEU A 28 -10.38 -9.52 35.76
C LEU A 28 -10.39 -9.26 34.25
N PHE A 29 -10.34 -10.30 33.40
CA PHE A 29 -10.32 -10.17 31.94
C PHE A 29 -11.71 -10.25 31.24
N ILE A 30 -12.82 -10.14 31.99
CA ILE A 30 -14.19 -10.16 31.44
C ILE A 30 -14.89 -8.79 31.53
N GLN A 31 -14.17 -7.74 31.96
CA GLN A 31 -14.62 -6.34 31.88
C GLN A 31 -13.55 -5.41 31.29
N PHE A 32 -13.26 -5.56 29.99
CA PHE A 32 -13.08 -4.45 29.05
C PHE A 32 -13.01 -5.02 27.61
N ASP A 33 -14.01 -4.69 26.80
CA ASP A 33 -14.10 -5.02 25.38
C ASP A 33 -13.65 -3.79 24.56
N PRO A 34 -12.45 -3.79 23.94
CA PRO A 34 -11.92 -2.60 23.28
C PRO A 34 -12.61 -2.23 21.95
N LEU A 35 -13.55 -3.05 21.46
CA LEU A 35 -14.22 -2.84 20.16
C LEU A 35 -15.72 -2.49 20.30
N LYS A 36 -16.24 -2.38 21.53
CA LYS A 36 -17.59 -1.88 21.78
C LYS A 36 -17.70 -0.36 21.67
N PHE A 37 -18.14 0.11 20.51
CA PHE A 37 -18.55 1.49 20.31
C PHE A 37 -19.75 1.87 21.21
N PRO A 38 -19.66 2.93 22.05
CA PRO A 38 -20.80 3.46 22.77
C PRO A 38 -21.67 4.32 21.83
N GLY A 39 -22.63 3.70 21.13
CA GLY A 39 -23.43 4.42 20.13
C GLY A 39 -24.62 3.69 19.51
N ALA A 40 -25.26 2.75 20.21
CA ALA A 40 -26.30 1.89 19.64
C ALA A 40 -27.58 1.70 20.49
N ASP A 41 -27.87 2.59 21.44
CA ASP A 41 -29.11 2.56 22.25
C ASP A 41 -29.72 3.97 22.40
N ALA A 42 -30.63 4.35 21.50
CA ALA A 42 -31.29 5.66 21.53
C ALA A 42 -32.67 5.71 20.82
N LEU A 43 -33.53 4.70 20.99
CA LEU A 43 -34.96 4.78 20.64
C LEU A 43 -35.82 3.99 21.64
N SER A 44 -36.56 4.69 22.51
CA SER A 44 -37.25 4.09 23.65
C SER A 44 -38.76 3.99 23.49
N SER A 45 -39.27 2.78 23.27
CA SER A 45 -40.58 2.31 23.78
C SER A 45 -40.72 0.79 23.60
N GLY A 46 -41.43 0.05 24.46
CA GLY A 46 -42.06 0.49 25.70
C GLY A 46 -43.26 -0.35 26.15
N ARG A 47 -43.07 -1.64 26.44
CA ARG A 47 -44.05 -2.43 27.22
C ARG A 47 -43.39 -3.63 27.91
N GLN A 48 -43.72 -3.80 29.19
CA GLN A 48 -43.28 -4.94 30.00
C GLN A 48 -44.27 -6.09 29.87
N THR A 49 -43.75 -7.32 29.77
CA THR A 49 -44.44 -8.49 30.30
C THR A 49 -43.39 -9.45 30.86
N THR A 50 -43.45 -9.72 32.16
CA THR A 50 -42.57 -10.65 32.87
C THR A 50 -42.99 -12.10 32.58
N LEU A 51 -42.06 -13.07 32.58
CA LEU A 51 -42.07 -14.29 33.41
C LEU A 51 -41.06 -15.37 32.98
N ILE A 52 -40.36 -15.92 33.98
CA ILE A 52 -39.86 -17.30 34.12
C ILE A 52 -38.69 -17.78 33.23
N LEU A 53 -37.69 -18.36 33.91
CA LEU A 53 -36.63 -19.20 33.35
C LEU A 53 -37.15 -20.61 33.03
N ASN A 54 -36.85 -21.12 31.82
CA ASN A 54 -36.27 -22.45 31.56
C ASN A 54 -36.66 -22.98 30.17
N GLN A 55 -35.71 -23.03 29.24
CA GLN A 55 -35.30 -24.27 28.56
C GLN A 55 -34.05 -24.05 27.70
N THR A 56 -33.33 -25.13 27.42
CA THR A 56 -32.11 -25.12 26.61
C THR A 56 -32.44 -25.27 25.13
N ASP A 57 -32.21 -24.23 24.34
CA ASP A 57 -32.16 -24.31 22.88
C ASP A 57 -30.85 -23.73 22.35
N THR A 58 -30.24 -24.44 21.39
CA THR A 58 -28.94 -24.06 20.84
C THR A 58 -29.06 -22.89 19.88
N VAL A 59 -28.53 -21.73 20.25
CA VAL A 59 -28.40 -20.57 19.34
C VAL A 59 -27.40 -20.91 18.23
N GLY A 60 -27.93 -21.41 17.11
CA GLY A 60 -27.14 -21.77 15.94
C GLY A 60 -26.53 -20.54 15.28
N ASN A 61 -25.23 -20.61 14.98
CA ASN A 61 -24.48 -19.50 14.39
C ASN A 61 -24.85 -19.31 12.91
N ASN A 62 -25.97 -18.60 12.66
CA ASN A 62 -26.54 -18.36 11.33
C ASN A 62 -25.76 -17.30 10.53
N GLN A 63 -24.48 -17.57 10.27
CA GLN A 63 -23.83 -16.98 9.09
C GLN A 63 -24.62 -17.41 7.85
N HIS A 64 -25.11 -16.43 7.07
CA HIS A 64 -25.85 -16.69 5.84
C HIS A 64 -24.94 -17.32 4.77
N LYS A 65 -24.78 -18.65 4.82
CA LYS A 65 -24.09 -19.42 3.78
C LYS A 65 -24.81 -19.25 2.44
N HIS A 66 -24.31 -18.35 1.60
CA HIS A 66 -24.73 -18.16 0.22
C HIS A 66 -24.52 -19.47 -0.57
N ARG A 67 -25.54 -20.32 -0.61
CA ARG A 67 -25.57 -21.51 -1.47
C ARG A 67 -25.70 -21.08 -2.93
N PHE A 68 -24.56 -20.83 -3.56
CA PHE A 68 -24.46 -20.72 -5.01
C PHE A 68 -24.94 -22.03 -5.65
N HIS A 69 -25.84 -21.94 -6.62
CA HIS A 69 -26.36 -23.08 -7.37
C HIS A 69 -25.61 -23.22 -8.69
N LEU A 70 -25.10 -24.41 -8.98
CA LEU A 70 -24.35 -24.71 -10.20
C LEU A 70 -25.11 -24.24 -11.47
N PRO A 71 -24.49 -23.42 -12.34
CA PRO A 71 -25.16 -22.81 -13.48
C PRO A 71 -25.79 -23.84 -14.43
N LYS A 72 -26.85 -23.43 -15.14
CA LYS A 72 -27.52 -24.30 -16.13
C LYS A 72 -26.58 -24.69 -17.28
N THR A 73 -25.68 -23.79 -17.68
CA THR A 73 -24.61 -24.02 -18.66
C THR A 73 -23.63 -25.10 -18.19
N THR A 74 -23.07 -24.93 -16.99
CA THR A 74 -22.13 -25.90 -16.40
C THR A 74 -22.76 -27.28 -16.22
N ARG A 75 -24.05 -27.36 -15.87
CA ARG A 75 -24.78 -28.65 -15.81
C ARG A 75 -24.92 -29.35 -17.16
N LYS A 76 -25.36 -28.66 -18.21
CA LYS A 76 -25.35 -29.21 -19.58
C LYS A 76 -23.96 -29.70 -19.99
N ALA A 77 -22.92 -28.91 -19.69
CA ALA A 77 -21.54 -29.30 -20.00
C ALA A 77 -21.09 -30.54 -19.22
N ASN A 78 -21.46 -30.68 -17.94
CA ASN A 78 -21.18 -31.89 -17.17
C ASN A 78 -21.83 -33.13 -17.77
N GLU A 79 -23.09 -33.03 -18.24
CA GLU A 79 -23.82 -34.13 -18.89
C GLU A 79 -23.07 -34.61 -20.15
N LYS A 80 -22.58 -33.70 -21.00
CA LYS A 80 -21.76 -34.03 -22.17
C LYS A 80 -20.38 -34.59 -21.83
N VAL A 81 -19.68 -34.00 -20.86
CA VAL A 81 -18.35 -34.49 -20.44
C VAL A 81 -18.43 -35.89 -19.81
N ILE A 82 -19.51 -36.22 -19.09
CA ILE A 82 -19.79 -37.58 -18.61
C ILE A 82 -20.01 -38.52 -19.80
N GLN A 83 -20.83 -38.16 -20.79
CA GLN A 83 -21.05 -38.96 -22.00
C GLN A 83 -19.76 -39.19 -22.80
N PHE A 84 -18.89 -38.17 -22.90
CA PHE A 84 -17.56 -38.29 -23.49
C PHE A 84 -16.70 -39.32 -22.77
N PHE A 85 -16.47 -39.19 -21.45
CA PHE A 85 -15.66 -40.15 -20.71
C PHE A 85 -16.25 -41.57 -20.65
N ARG A 86 -17.56 -41.75 -20.86
CA ARG A 86 -18.15 -43.08 -21.05
C ARG A 86 -17.77 -43.70 -22.40
N ARG A 87 -17.83 -42.95 -23.51
CA ARG A 87 -17.40 -43.43 -24.84
C ARG A 87 -15.92 -43.80 -24.85
N GLU A 88 -15.08 -43.00 -24.19
CA GLU A 88 -13.65 -43.26 -24.03
C GLU A 88 -13.33 -44.37 -22.99
N ASN A 89 -14.34 -44.98 -22.35
CA ASN A 89 -14.21 -45.98 -21.27
C ASN A 89 -13.43 -45.50 -20.03
N ILE A 90 -13.23 -44.18 -19.89
CA ILE A 90 -12.54 -43.51 -18.77
C ILE A 90 -13.43 -43.46 -17.51
N LEU A 91 -14.76 -43.46 -17.68
CA LEU A 91 -15.73 -43.38 -16.59
C LEU A 91 -16.86 -44.41 -16.78
N LEU A 92 -17.10 -45.23 -15.75
CA LEU A 92 -17.96 -46.42 -15.83
C LEU A 92 -19.41 -46.22 -15.34
N THR A 93 -19.76 -45.04 -14.83
CA THR A 93 -21.06 -44.78 -14.21
C THR A 93 -21.88 -43.76 -15.00
N ASP A 94 -23.19 -44.00 -15.14
CA ASP A 94 -24.14 -43.06 -15.74
C ASP A 94 -24.20 -41.71 -15.02
N HIS A 95 -23.90 -41.72 -13.71
CA HIS A 95 -23.96 -40.56 -12.83
C HIS A 95 -22.59 -40.39 -12.17
N ALA A 96 -22.01 -39.18 -12.25
CA ALA A 96 -20.78 -38.81 -11.57
C ALA A 96 -21.04 -37.71 -10.54
N SER A 97 -20.44 -37.81 -9.35
CA SER A 97 -20.35 -36.67 -8.43
C SER A 97 -19.43 -35.59 -9.01
N LYS A 98 -19.57 -34.33 -8.57
CA LYS A 98 -18.64 -33.26 -8.98
C LYS A 98 -17.20 -33.65 -8.65
N GLU A 99 -16.96 -34.27 -7.49
CA GLU A 99 -15.64 -34.73 -7.06
C GLU A 99 -15.06 -35.82 -7.99
N LEU A 100 -15.86 -36.80 -8.41
CA LEU A 100 -15.43 -37.84 -9.35
C LEU A 100 -15.18 -37.26 -10.75
N LEU A 101 -16.00 -36.30 -11.18
CA LEU A 101 -15.91 -35.68 -12.50
C LEU A 101 -14.64 -34.82 -12.62
N VAL A 102 -14.41 -33.86 -11.70
CA VAL A 102 -13.22 -32.98 -11.77
C VAL A 102 -11.92 -33.73 -11.54
N SER A 103 -11.90 -34.78 -10.71
CA SER A 103 -10.71 -35.61 -10.52
C SER A 103 -10.45 -36.56 -11.70
N THR A 104 -11.48 -36.93 -12.47
CA THR A 104 -11.31 -37.70 -13.70
C THR A 104 -10.79 -36.83 -14.85
N VAL A 105 -11.24 -35.58 -14.96
CA VAL A 105 -10.61 -34.58 -15.86
C VAL A 105 -9.15 -34.36 -15.49
N ALA A 106 -8.82 -34.26 -14.20
CA ALA A 106 -7.44 -34.12 -13.76
C ALA A 106 -6.57 -35.31 -14.18
N GLY A 107 -7.03 -36.54 -13.97
CA GLY A 107 -6.31 -37.73 -14.43
C GLY A 107 -6.18 -37.81 -15.96
N TYR A 108 -7.18 -37.35 -16.71
CA TYR A 108 -7.13 -37.30 -18.19
C TYR A 108 -6.10 -36.29 -18.73
N LEU A 109 -5.90 -35.16 -18.05
CA LEU A 109 -5.03 -34.07 -18.51
C LEU A 109 -3.64 -34.02 -17.85
N PHE A 110 -3.44 -34.67 -16.69
CA PHE A 110 -2.23 -34.56 -15.85
C PHE A 110 -1.65 -35.91 -15.37
N ALA A 111 -1.99 -37.04 -16.01
CA ALA A 111 -1.36 -38.33 -15.72
C ALA A 111 0.17 -38.31 -15.92
N ARG A 112 0.89 -39.06 -15.08
CA ARG A 112 2.31 -38.81 -14.72
C ARG A 112 3.41 -39.06 -15.76
N ASP A 113 3.11 -39.50 -16.98
CA ASP A 113 4.14 -40.10 -17.86
C ASP A 113 4.99 -39.10 -18.66
N SER A 114 4.94 -37.80 -18.36
CA SER A 114 5.94 -36.82 -18.83
C SER A 114 6.19 -35.70 -17.82
N GLU A 115 7.45 -35.51 -17.43
CA GLU A 115 7.89 -34.26 -16.81
C GLU A 115 7.82 -33.13 -17.85
N ASN A 116 7.33 -31.95 -17.44
CA ASN A 116 7.24 -30.73 -18.25
C ASN A 116 6.28 -30.76 -19.47
N THR A 117 5.07 -31.32 -19.34
CA THR A 117 3.97 -31.01 -20.30
C THR A 117 2.59 -30.94 -19.60
N PRO A 118 2.08 -29.73 -19.27
CA PRO A 118 0.76 -29.57 -18.65
C PRO A 118 -0.33 -29.64 -19.72
N GLY A 119 -1.19 -30.66 -19.67
CA GLY A 119 -2.27 -30.85 -20.63
C GLY A 119 -1.77 -31.24 -22.02
N ARG A 120 -2.05 -32.48 -22.44
CA ARG A 120 -1.89 -32.84 -23.86
C ARG A 120 -2.87 -31.97 -24.67
N VAL A 121 -2.35 -31.30 -25.70
CA VAL A 121 -3.08 -30.24 -26.43
C VAL A 121 -4.35 -30.81 -27.07
N SER A 122 -4.24 -31.96 -27.74
CA SER A 122 -5.34 -32.71 -28.34
C SER A 122 -6.46 -33.04 -27.35
N GLU A 123 -6.13 -33.63 -26.21
CA GLU A 123 -7.09 -33.99 -25.15
C GLU A 123 -7.75 -32.76 -24.52
N THR A 124 -7.04 -31.63 -24.44
CA THR A 124 -7.58 -30.35 -23.96
C THR A 124 -8.57 -29.76 -24.97
N GLU A 125 -8.26 -29.80 -26.26
CA GLU A 125 -9.15 -29.35 -27.35
C GLU A 125 -10.40 -30.24 -27.48
N LEU A 126 -10.29 -31.55 -27.35
CA LEU A 126 -11.42 -32.48 -27.35
C LEU A 126 -12.39 -32.19 -26.19
N LEU A 127 -11.86 -32.03 -24.97
CA LEU A 127 -12.66 -31.71 -23.79
C LEU A 127 -13.34 -30.34 -23.91
N ALA A 128 -12.63 -29.33 -24.42
CA ALA A 128 -13.19 -28.01 -24.67
C ALA A 128 -14.33 -28.03 -25.70
N ARG A 129 -14.18 -28.83 -26.78
CA ARG A 129 -15.20 -28.96 -27.84
C ARG A 129 -16.50 -29.55 -27.30
N GLU A 130 -16.43 -30.58 -26.46
CA GLU A 130 -17.62 -31.14 -25.79
C GLU A 130 -18.29 -30.17 -24.80
N ILE A 131 -17.49 -29.38 -24.05
CA ILE A 131 -18.01 -28.31 -23.18
C ILE A 131 -18.73 -27.23 -24.00
N LEU A 132 -18.18 -26.83 -25.16
CA LEU A 132 -18.73 -25.79 -26.04
C LEU A 132 -20.00 -26.23 -26.80
N ASP A 133 -20.05 -27.47 -27.28
CA ASP A 133 -21.24 -28.04 -27.95
C ASP A 133 -22.43 -28.11 -26.98
N ALA A 134 -22.18 -28.49 -25.71
CA ALA A 134 -23.19 -28.56 -24.67
C ALA A 134 -23.93 -27.23 -24.41
N VAL A 135 -23.34 -26.09 -24.77
CA VAL A 135 -23.91 -24.75 -24.61
C VAL A 135 -24.16 -24.02 -25.94
N GLU A 136 -24.04 -24.74 -27.06
CA GLU A 136 -24.33 -24.28 -28.43
C GLU A 136 -23.44 -23.11 -28.91
N LEU A 137 -22.16 -23.12 -28.53
CA LEU A 137 -21.21 -22.03 -28.83
C LEU A 137 -20.25 -22.36 -29.98
N TYR A 138 -19.55 -21.33 -30.46
CA TYR A 138 -18.47 -21.49 -31.43
C TYR A 138 -17.25 -22.19 -30.80
N GLY A 139 -16.65 -23.12 -31.53
CA GLY A 139 -15.60 -24.04 -31.07
C GLY A 139 -16.13 -25.42 -30.65
N GLY A 140 -17.45 -25.62 -30.62
CA GLY A 140 -18.11 -26.87 -30.21
C GLY A 140 -18.43 -27.85 -31.35
N MET A 141 -18.63 -27.38 -32.59
CA MET A 141 -18.89 -28.27 -33.73
C MET A 141 -17.56 -28.71 -34.37
N GLU A 142 -17.49 -29.87 -35.02
CA GLU A 142 -16.25 -30.41 -35.60
C GLU A 142 -15.59 -29.46 -36.62
N GLN A 143 -16.40 -28.78 -37.43
CA GLN A 143 -15.94 -27.81 -38.43
C GLN A 143 -15.50 -26.44 -37.84
N ASP A 144 -15.59 -26.24 -36.53
CA ASP A 144 -15.11 -25.02 -35.88
C ASP A 144 -13.60 -25.06 -35.67
N VAL A 145 -12.92 -23.97 -36.08
CA VAL A 145 -11.52 -23.72 -35.75
C VAL A 145 -11.47 -23.13 -34.34
N MET A 146 -10.87 -23.87 -33.41
CA MET A 146 -10.62 -23.42 -32.04
C MET A 146 -9.11 -23.23 -31.84
N SER A 147 -8.70 -22.25 -31.03
CA SER A 147 -7.29 -22.08 -30.66
C SER A 147 -6.98 -22.75 -29.32
N ILE A 148 -5.72 -23.16 -29.12
CA ILE A 148 -5.24 -23.77 -27.86
C ILE A 148 -5.61 -22.90 -26.65
N PHE A 149 -5.38 -21.58 -26.73
CA PHE A 149 -5.76 -20.62 -25.68
C PHE A 149 -7.26 -20.65 -25.32
N GLN A 150 -8.13 -20.76 -26.33
CA GLN A 150 -9.58 -20.87 -26.14
C GLN A 150 -9.94 -22.23 -25.52
N ALA A 151 -9.32 -23.32 -25.97
CA ALA A 151 -9.53 -24.65 -25.42
C ALA A 151 -9.12 -24.74 -23.93
N GLU A 152 -7.92 -24.27 -23.59
CA GLU A 152 -7.47 -24.20 -22.20
C GLU A 152 -8.43 -23.36 -21.34
N SER A 153 -8.78 -22.15 -21.78
CA SER A 153 -9.67 -21.26 -21.02
C SER A 153 -11.04 -21.89 -20.80
N THR A 154 -11.57 -22.61 -21.81
CA THR A 154 -12.82 -23.39 -21.70
C THR A 154 -12.76 -24.36 -20.53
N VAL A 155 -11.72 -25.19 -20.48
CA VAL A 155 -11.55 -26.22 -19.45
C VAL A 155 -11.32 -25.59 -18.07
N ARG A 156 -10.49 -24.54 -17.98
CA ARG A 156 -10.24 -23.84 -16.71
C ARG A 156 -11.52 -23.20 -16.14
N HIS A 157 -12.25 -22.42 -16.93
CA HIS A 157 -13.50 -21.79 -16.48
C HIS A 157 -14.57 -22.81 -16.09
N TRP A 158 -14.69 -23.92 -16.83
CA TRP A 158 -15.62 -25.01 -16.50
C TRP A 158 -15.23 -25.77 -15.21
N ILE A 159 -13.94 -25.98 -14.94
CA ILE A 159 -13.44 -26.53 -13.67
C ILE A 159 -13.75 -25.58 -12.50
N PHE A 160 -13.43 -24.29 -12.62
CA PHE A 160 -13.74 -23.31 -11.57
C PHE A 160 -15.24 -23.22 -11.29
N SER A 161 -16.07 -23.21 -12.33
CA SER A 161 -17.53 -23.21 -12.19
C SER A 161 -18.05 -24.48 -11.49
N ASN A 162 -17.44 -25.65 -11.73
CA ASN A 162 -17.82 -26.90 -11.05
C ASN A 162 -17.50 -26.91 -9.55
N VAL A 163 -16.37 -26.32 -9.15
CA VAL A 163 -15.93 -26.30 -7.75
C VAL A 163 -16.59 -25.15 -6.96
N LEU A 164 -16.65 -23.96 -7.56
CA LEU A 164 -17.07 -22.72 -6.88
C LEU A 164 -18.53 -22.33 -7.15
N SER A 165 -19.19 -22.94 -8.14
CA SER A 165 -20.56 -22.62 -8.62
C SER A 165 -20.77 -21.22 -9.21
N VAL A 166 -19.72 -20.41 -9.30
CA VAL A 166 -19.61 -19.11 -10.01
C VAL A 166 -18.21 -19.01 -10.66
N SER A 167 -17.85 -17.91 -11.32
CA SER A 167 -16.46 -17.72 -11.80
C SER A 167 -15.50 -17.43 -10.62
N LEU A 168 -14.21 -17.65 -10.85
CA LEU A 168 -13.17 -17.56 -9.81
C LEU A 168 -13.11 -16.18 -9.14
N ASP A 169 -13.18 -15.12 -9.95
CA ASP A 169 -13.16 -13.74 -9.50
C ASP A 169 -14.47 -13.32 -8.80
N GLU A 170 -15.62 -13.83 -9.25
CA GLU A 170 -16.91 -13.61 -8.60
C GLU A 170 -16.99 -14.30 -7.24
N TYR A 171 -16.40 -15.49 -7.11
CA TYR A 171 -16.26 -16.19 -5.84
C TYR A 171 -15.41 -15.39 -4.84
N ILE A 172 -14.23 -14.92 -5.26
CA ILE A 172 -13.33 -14.11 -4.41
C ILE A 172 -14.00 -12.78 -4.02
N ALA A 173 -14.55 -12.05 -4.99
CA ALA A 173 -15.22 -10.76 -4.73
C ALA A 173 -16.43 -10.90 -3.79
N SER A 174 -17.14 -12.03 -3.84
CA SER A 174 -18.26 -12.31 -2.92
C SER A 174 -17.78 -12.62 -1.49
N HIS A 175 -16.58 -13.17 -1.31
CA HIS A 175 -16.02 -13.40 0.02
C HIS A 175 -15.45 -12.11 0.62
N ILE A 176 -14.69 -11.33 -0.16
CA ILE A 176 -14.25 -9.97 0.23
C ILE A 176 -15.46 -9.13 0.66
N ALA A 177 -16.54 -9.14 -0.12
CA ALA A 177 -17.72 -8.34 0.16
C ALA A 177 -18.57 -8.84 1.35
N ALA A 178 -18.34 -10.07 1.83
CA ALA A 178 -19.07 -10.66 2.96
C ALA A 178 -18.30 -10.60 4.29
N ASP A 179 -17.07 -10.09 4.27
CA ASP A 179 -16.24 -9.91 5.46
C ASP A 179 -16.65 -8.68 6.30
N GLU A 180 -16.26 -8.66 7.57
CA GLU A 180 -16.50 -7.54 8.50
C GLU A 180 -15.52 -6.37 8.26
N TYR A 181 -14.31 -6.66 7.79
CA TYR A 181 -13.25 -5.69 7.50
C TYR A 181 -12.66 -5.87 6.08
N PRO A 182 -13.46 -5.73 5.00
CA PRO A 182 -13.03 -6.03 3.63
C PRO A 182 -11.69 -5.40 3.24
N GLU A 183 -11.42 -4.16 3.67
CA GLU A 183 -10.17 -3.43 3.38
C GLU A 183 -8.87 -4.11 3.85
N ARG A 184 -8.95 -5.14 4.71
CA ARG A 184 -7.79 -5.89 5.20
C ARG A 184 -7.33 -7.00 4.26
N PHE A 185 -8.14 -7.35 3.25
CA PHE A 185 -7.81 -8.44 2.34
C PHE A 185 -6.51 -8.21 1.56
N ASN A 186 -5.66 -9.24 1.59
CA ASN A 186 -4.37 -9.33 0.91
C ASN A 186 -4.31 -10.55 -0.04
N VAL A 187 -3.14 -10.82 -0.61
CA VAL A 187 -2.93 -11.94 -1.54
C VAL A 187 -2.92 -13.31 -0.84
N ASP A 188 -2.42 -13.40 0.40
CA ASP A 188 -2.44 -14.67 1.14
C ASP A 188 -3.87 -15.08 1.54
N ASP A 189 -4.76 -14.12 1.81
CA ASP A 189 -6.19 -14.42 2.02
C ASP A 189 -6.81 -15.11 0.79
N ILE A 190 -6.47 -14.68 -0.43
CA ILE A 190 -6.89 -15.35 -1.66
C ILE A 190 -6.29 -16.76 -1.74
N HIS A 191 -5.00 -16.90 -1.43
CA HIS A 191 -4.29 -18.18 -1.46
C HIS A 191 -4.90 -19.20 -0.47
N ILE A 192 -5.22 -18.77 0.76
CA ILE A 192 -5.91 -19.55 1.79
C ILE A 192 -7.33 -19.90 1.32
N LEU A 193 -8.12 -18.91 0.87
CA LEU A 193 -9.51 -19.05 0.43
C LEU A 193 -9.69 -20.07 -0.71
N LEU A 194 -8.70 -20.23 -1.57
CA LEU A 194 -8.71 -21.13 -2.72
C LEU A 194 -7.94 -22.44 -2.51
N SER A 195 -7.36 -22.65 -1.33
CA SER A 195 -6.64 -23.87 -0.98
C SER A 195 -7.58 -25.10 -0.97
N PRO A 196 -7.13 -26.30 -1.39
CA PRO A 196 -7.94 -27.52 -1.34
C PRO A 196 -8.50 -27.86 0.05
N MET A 197 -7.82 -27.43 1.12
CA MET A 197 -8.28 -27.55 2.51
C MET A 197 -9.46 -26.62 2.80
N ARG A 198 -9.36 -25.34 2.47
CA ARG A 198 -10.43 -24.36 2.70
C ARG A 198 -11.67 -24.63 1.85
N LEU A 199 -11.48 -25.13 0.62
CA LEU A 199 -12.57 -25.63 -0.23
C LEU A 199 -13.29 -26.85 0.39
N HIS A 200 -12.59 -27.66 1.20
CA HIS A 200 -13.18 -28.77 1.93
C HIS A 200 -14.00 -28.29 3.14
N GLU A 201 -13.43 -27.42 3.97
CA GLU A 201 -14.09 -26.78 5.11
C GLU A 201 -15.37 -26.03 4.70
N ASN A 202 -15.29 -25.24 3.61
CA ASN A 202 -16.43 -24.51 3.05
C ASN A 202 -17.45 -25.42 2.35
N ASN A 203 -17.25 -26.75 2.33
CA ASN A 203 -18.12 -27.75 1.68
C ASN A 203 -18.25 -27.58 0.15
N LEU A 204 -17.32 -26.85 -0.47
CA LEU A 204 -17.26 -26.61 -1.92
C LEU A 204 -16.65 -27.80 -2.67
N LEU A 205 -15.77 -28.57 -2.03
CA LEU A 205 -15.18 -29.78 -2.60
C LEU A 205 -14.96 -30.85 -1.52
N ASN A 206 -15.57 -32.03 -1.65
CA ASN A 206 -15.31 -33.09 -0.67
C ASN A 206 -14.05 -33.89 -1.04
N MET A 207 -12.88 -33.47 -0.50
CA MET A 207 -11.59 -34.13 -0.74
C MET A 207 -11.56 -35.63 -0.40
N ASN A 208 -12.45 -36.08 0.50
CA ASN A 208 -12.61 -37.50 0.88
C ASN A 208 -13.45 -38.30 -0.12
N LYS A 209 -14.20 -37.63 -1.02
CA LYS A 209 -14.89 -38.24 -2.17
C LYS A 209 -14.06 -38.25 -3.46
N ILE A 210 -12.89 -37.62 -3.47
CA ILE A 210 -11.91 -37.75 -4.55
C ILE A 210 -11.11 -39.05 -4.32
N PRO A 211 -11.03 -39.97 -5.31
CA PRO A 211 -10.21 -41.18 -5.20
C PRO A 211 -8.77 -40.86 -4.84
N ASN A 212 -8.18 -41.61 -3.89
CA ASN A 212 -6.84 -41.33 -3.36
C ASN A 212 -5.77 -41.23 -4.46
N GLU A 213 -5.85 -42.10 -5.47
CA GLU A 213 -4.98 -42.13 -6.66
C GLU A 213 -5.05 -40.81 -7.47
N LYS A 214 -6.27 -40.31 -7.75
CA LYS A 214 -6.52 -39.08 -8.53
C LYS A 214 -6.34 -37.80 -7.71
N ARG A 215 -6.12 -37.89 -6.38
CA ARG A 215 -6.04 -36.70 -5.50
C ARG A 215 -4.81 -35.83 -5.80
N LYS A 216 -3.64 -36.42 -6.12
CA LYS A 216 -2.46 -35.61 -6.48
C LYS A 216 -2.72 -34.85 -7.78
N ASP A 217 -3.20 -35.54 -8.80
CA ASP A 217 -3.39 -34.99 -10.14
C ASP A 217 -4.43 -33.86 -10.12
N PHE A 218 -5.51 -34.01 -9.33
CA PHE A 218 -6.46 -32.92 -9.07
C PHE A 218 -5.80 -31.69 -8.42
N ILE A 219 -4.96 -31.88 -7.38
CA ILE A 219 -4.26 -30.76 -6.72
C ILE A 219 -3.29 -30.08 -7.69
N SER A 220 -2.55 -30.85 -8.50
CA SER A 220 -1.66 -30.33 -9.54
C SER A 220 -2.42 -29.51 -10.58
N MET A 221 -3.54 -30.03 -11.11
CA MET A 221 -4.41 -29.30 -12.04
C MET A 221 -4.95 -28.01 -11.41
N TRP A 222 -5.50 -28.09 -10.20
CA TRP A 222 -6.11 -26.96 -9.50
C TRP A 222 -5.09 -25.82 -9.27
N LEU A 223 -3.91 -26.14 -8.75
CA LEU A 223 -2.84 -25.16 -8.52
C LEU A 223 -2.26 -24.61 -9.82
N SER A 224 -2.13 -25.43 -10.88
CA SER A 224 -1.70 -24.96 -12.21
C SER A 224 -2.71 -23.98 -12.81
N PHE A 225 -4.00 -24.32 -12.77
CA PHE A 225 -5.08 -23.47 -13.30
C PHE A 225 -5.23 -22.18 -12.48
N LEU A 226 -5.09 -22.23 -11.15
CA LEU A 226 -5.02 -21.04 -10.31
C LEU A 226 -3.83 -20.15 -10.68
N LYS A 227 -2.62 -20.72 -10.81
CA LYS A 227 -1.43 -19.96 -11.22
C LYS A 227 -1.53 -19.41 -12.64
N LYS A 228 -2.44 -19.88 -13.52
CA LYS A 228 -2.71 -19.31 -14.86
C LYS A 228 -3.81 -18.23 -14.86
N GLU A 229 -4.88 -18.36 -14.08
CA GLU A 229 -5.94 -17.33 -14.01
C GLU A 229 -5.66 -16.21 -12.99
N MET A 230 -4.91 -16.49 -11.94
CA MET A 230 -4.48 -15.55 -10.90
C MET A 230 -2.95 -15.59 -10.75
N PRO A 231 -2.19 -15.01 -11.70
CA PRO A 231 -0.74 -15.21 -11.78
C PRO A 231 0.06 -14.62 -10.60
N PHE A 232 -0.53 -13.71 -9.80
CA PHE A 232 0.08 -13.27 -8.55
C PHE A 232 0.28 -14.42 -7.54
N LEU A 233 -0.51 -15.51 -7.63
CA LEU A 233 -0.34 -16.73 -6.82
C LEU A 233 0.92 -17.54 -7.19
N ARG A 234 1.76 -17.07 -8.12
CA ARG A 234 3.08 -17.65 -8.40
C ARG A 234 4.18 -17.13 -7.49
N TYR A 235 4.02 -15.94 -6.91
CA TYR A 235 5.03 -15.32 -6.06
C TYR A 235 4.87 -15.84 -4.63
N GLU A 236 5.75 -16.77 -4.23
CA GLU A 236 5.68 -17.42 -2.93
C GLU A 236 6.38 -16.60 -1.81
N GLU A 237 7.01 -15.49 -2.20
CA GLU A 237 7.61 -14.44 -1.34
C GLU A 237 6.60 -13.79 -0.38
N SER A 238 7.03 -13.52 0.85
CA SER A 238 6.22 -12.86 1.90
C SER A 238 5.71 -11.47 1.48
N ALA A 239 6.54 -10.66 0.84
CA ALA A 239 6.17 -9.33 0.37
C ALA A 239 5.02 -9.34 -0.65
N CYS A 240 4.93 -10.38 -1.49
CA CYS A 240 3.82 -10.55 -2.43
C CYS A 240 2.54 -11.04 -1.74
N LYS A 241 2.66 -11.90 -0.72
CA LYS A 241 1.53 -12.40 0.10
C LYS A 241 0.84 -11.30 0.90
N LEU A 242 1.62 -10.41 1.51
CA LEU A 242 1.12 -9.30 2.33
C LEU A 242 0.68 -8.06 1.51
N THR A 243 0.84 -8.06 0.19
CA THR A 243 0.36 -6.96 -0.68
C THR A 243 -1.18 -6.85 -0.58
N SER A 244 -1.72 -5.65 -0.38
CA SER A 244 -3.16 -5.45 -0.25
C SER A 244 -3.86 -5.55 -1.61
N LEU A 245 -5.07 -6.10 -1.64
CA LEU A 245 -5.91 -6.09 -2.85
C LEU A 245 -6.40 -4.67 -3.22
N ALA A 246 -6.22 -3.69 -2.32
CA ALA A 246 -6.50 -2.28 -2.58
C ALA A 246 -5.38 -1.59 -3.40
N ASP A 247 -4.17 -2.14 -3.41
CA ASP A 247 -2.98 -1.49 -3.95
C ASP A 247 -3.03 -1.37 -5.47
N PHE A 248 -2.43 -0.29 -5.99
CA PHE A 248 -2.22 -0.16 -7.43
C PHE A 248 -1.28 -1.25 -7.95
N ASP A 249 -0.19 -1.54 -7.24
CA ASP A 249 0.78 -2.55 -7.64
C ASP A 249 0.18 -3.96 -7.73
N PHE A 250 -0.77 -4.32 -6.86
CA PHE A 250 -1.52 -5.58 -7.01
C PHE A 250 -2.26 -5.66 -8.35
N ALA A 251 -3.03 -4.62 -8.68
CA ALA A 251 -3.82 -4.59 -9.91
C ALA A 251 -2.95 -4.50 -11.17
N SER A 252 -1.80 -3.82 -11.09
CA SER A 252 -0.86 -3.75 -12.22
C SER A 252 -0.06 -5.05 -12.37
N LEU A 253 0.34 -5.68 -11.28
CA LEU A 253 0.94 -7.02 -11.29
C LEU A 253 0.00 -8.02 -11.97
N TYR A 254 -1.27 -8.11 -11.54
CA TYR A 254 -2.26 -8.97 -12.20
C TYR A 254 -2.38 -8.69 -13.71
N THR A 255 -2.64 -7.44 -14.07
CA THR A 255 -2.91 -7.02 -15.45
C THR A 255 -1.70 -7.24 -16.37
N GLY A 256 -0.49 -6.91 -15.91
CA GLY A 256 0.74 -7.08 -16.69
C GLY A 256 1.22 -8.53 -16.76
N SER A 257 1.13 -9.30 -15.66
CA SER A 257 1.41 -10.74 -15.67
C SER A 257 0.57 -11.46 -16.71
N ARG A 258 -0.74 -11.16 -16.77
CA ARG A 258 -1.66 -11.80 -17.73
C ARG A 258 -1.30 -11.52 -19.20
N ILE A 259 -0.67 -10.38 -19.51
CA ILE A 259 -0.12 -10.12 -20.85
C ILE A 259 1.19 -10.85 -21.08
N LEU A 260 2.14 -10.81 -20.13
CA LEU A 260 3.43 -11.50 -20.26
C LEU A 260 3.25 -13.01 -20.44
N ASP A 261 2.35 -13.62 -19.66
CA ASP A 261 1.96 -15.02 -19.77
C ASP A 261 1.39 -15.38 -21.16
N GLY A 262 0.51 -14.52 -21.70
CA GLY A 262 -0.05 -14.71 -23.04
C GLY A 262 0.96 -14.53 -24.16
N LEU A 263 2.06 -13.79 -23.90
CA LEU A 263 3.18 -13.56 -24.81
C LEU A 263 4.27 -14.65 -24.72
N GLY A 264 4.02 -15.76 -24.02
CA GLY A 264 4.98 -16.85 -23.81
C GLY A 264 6.13 -16.48 -22.86
N LEU A 265 6.13 -15.28 -22.31
CA LEU A 265 7.15 -14.79 -21.40
C LEU A 265 6.80 -15.29 -19.99
N GLU A 266 7.11 -16.55 -19.67
CA GLU A 266 6.82 -17.12 -18.34
C GLU A 266 7.84 -16.75 -17.25
N HIS A 267 8.93 -16.07 -17.62
CA HIS A 267 10.00 -15.64 -16.71
C HIS A 267 10.21 -14.12 -16.80
N TYR A 268 9.76 -13.41 -15.77
CA TYR A 268 9.78 -11.96 -15.65
C TYR A 268 9.80 -11.55 -14.17
N PHE A 269 10.39 -10.39 -13.88
CA PHE A 269 10.38 -9.83 -12.54
C PHE A 269 8.99 -9.28 -12.20
N LYS A 270 8.63 -9.24 -10.91
CA LYS A 270 7.41 -8.57 -10.41
C LYS A 270 7.26 -7.15 -11.00
N GLN A 271 8.38 -6.43 -11.11
CA GLN A 271 8.42 -5.06 -11.62
C GLN A 271 8.16 -4.94 -13.14
N ASP A 272 8.59 -5.93 -13.96
CA ASP A 272 8.27 -5.99 -15.40
C ASP A 272 6.73 -5.95 -15.59
N ALA A 273 6.03 -6.77 -14.81
CA ALA A 273 4.58 -6.89 -14.84
C ALA A 273 3.90 -5.62 -14.31
N ILE A 274 4.36 -5.05 -13.18
CA ILE A 274 3.80 -3.79 -12.65
C ILE A 274 3.93 -2.65 -13.67
N PHE A 275 5.09 -2.48 -14.31
CA PHE A 275 5.28 -1.42 -15.31
C PHE A 275 4.38 -1.60 -16.55
N ILE A 276 4.20 -2.84 -17.03
CA ILE A 276 3.26 -3.14 -18.13
C ILE A 276 1.82 -2.88 -17.69
N GLY A 277 1.43 -3.32 -16.50
CA GLY A 277 0.11 -3.11 -15.93
C GLY A 277 -0.25 -1.63 -15.77
N GLU A 278 0.66 -0.80 -15.25
CA GLU A 278 0.44 0.65 -15.14
C GLU A 278 0.20 1.28 -16.52
N LYS A 279 1.00 0.92 -17.54
CA LYS A 279 0.78 1.41 -18.90
C LYS A 279 -0.53 0.92 -19.51
N MET A 280 -0.98 -0.29 -19.19
CA MET A 280 -2.31 -0.78 -19.58
C MET A 280 -3.45 -0.01 -18.89
N TRP A 281 -3.33 0.28 -17.59
CA TRP A 281 -4.31 1.10 -16.87
C TRP A 281 -4.34 2.55 -17.37
N GLU A 282 -3.19 3.12 -17.76
CA GLU A 282 -3.13 4.41 -18.48
C GLU A 282 -3.92 4.37 -19.81
N MET A 283 -3.79 3.29 -20.61
CA MET A 283 -4.57 3.16 -21.85
C MET A 283 -6.07 2.97 -21.56
N ALA A 284 -6.42 2.15 -20.56
CA ALA A 284 -7.80 1.88 -20.16
C ALA A 284 -8.56 3.15 -19.75
N ALA A 285 -7.91 4.03 -18.98
CA ALA A 285 -8.50 5.32 -18.58
C ALA A 285 -8.64 6.31 -19.75
N ALA A 286 -7.70 6.32 -20.70
CA ALA A 286 -7.64 7.28 -21.80
C ALA A 286 -8.43 6.90 -23.06
N GLU A 287 -8.52 5.61 -23.37
CA GLU A 287 -9.14 5.06 -24.60
C GLU A 287 -10.42 4.27 -24.33
N GLY A 288 -10.67 3.88 -23.06
CA GLY A 288 -11.69 2.91 -22.69
C GLY A 288 -11.23 1.46 -22.89
N VAL A 289 -11.80 0.53 -22.12
CA VAL A 289 -11.52 -0.91 -22.24
C VAL A 289 -12.45 -1.52 -23.28
N LYS A 290 -11.92 -2.21 -24.28
CA LYS A 290 -12.72 -2.97 -25.26
C LYS A 290 -13.11 -4.36 -24.74
N GLU A 291 -14.07 -5.01 -25.40
CA GLU A 291 -14.54 -6.36 -25.07
C GLU A 291 -13.40 -7.40 -24.94
N ASP A 292 -12.42 -7.37 -25.85
CA ASP A 292 -11.23 -8.25 -25.88
C ASP A 292 -10.26 -8.03 -24.70
N GLN A 293 -10.36 -6.87 -24.03
CA GLN A 293 -9.44 -6.47 -22.96
C GLN A 293 -10.01 -6.72 -21.57
N ILE A 294 -11.30 -7.06 -21.45
CA ILE A 294 -11.98 -7.29 -20.16
C ILE A 294 -11.23 -8.29 -19.26
N PRO A 295 -10.70 -9.43 -19.72
CA PRO A 295 -10.05 -10.41 -18.85
C PRO A 295 -8.81 -9.90 -18.11
N PHE A 296 -8.12 -8.88 -18.64
CA PHE A 296 -6.93 -8.29 -18.01
C PHE A 296 -7.28 -7.32 -16.89
N PHE A 297 -8.52 -6.81 -16.85
CA PHE A 297 -8.96 -5.75 -15.93
C PHE A 297 -10.08 -6.19 -14.97
N ARG A 298 -10.83 -7.26 -15.29
CA ARG A 298 -12.05 -7.69 -14.55
C ARG A 298 -11.79 -7.98 -13.07
N ALA A 299 -10.88 -8.90 -12.76
CA ALA A 299 -10.64 -9.38 -11.39
C ALA A 299 -10.23 -8.25 -10.42
N PRO A 300 -9.14 -7.48 -10.66
CA PRO A 300 -8.76 -6.39 -9.75
C PRO A 300 -9.86 -5.31 -9.63
N SER A 301 -10.62 -5.03 -10.70
CA SER A 301 -11.73 -4.08 -10.63
C SER A 301 -12.89 -4.58 -9.76
N LEU A 302 -13.21 -5.88 -9.82
CA LEU A 302 -14.21 -6.49 -8.96
C LEU A 302 -13.77 -6.56 -7.50
N PHE A 303 -12.50 -6.88 -7.24
CA PHE A 303 -11.95 -6.90 -5.88
C PHE A 303 -12.00 -5.49 -5.29
N PHE A 304 -11.51 -4.48 -6.03
CA PHE A 304 -11.66 -3.07 -5.65
C PHE A 304 -13.12 -2.66 -5.34
N LEU A 305 -14.08 -3.12 -6.15
CA LEU A 305 -15.50 -2.83 -5.88
C LEU A 305 -16.01 -3.55 -4.62
N ALA A 306 -15.56 -4.77 -4.34
CA ALA A 306 -15.89 -5.50 -3.12
C ALA A 306 -15.31 -4.83 -1.86
N LEU A 307 -14.02 -4.44 -1.89
CA LEU A 307 -13.32 -3.74 -0.80
C LEU A 307 -14.02 -2.43 -0.40
N PHE A 308 -14.42 -1.62 -1.38
CA PHE A 308 -14.89 -0.25 -1.13
C PHE A 308 -16.39 -0.04 -1.26
N LYS A 309 -17.13 -1.01 -1.81
CA LYS A 309 -18.60 -1.03 -1.91
C LYS A 309 -19.13 -2.48 -1.83
N PRO A 310 -18.94 -3.20 -0.70
CA PRO A 310 -19.39 -4.59 -0.53
C PRO A 310 -20.89 -4.76 -0.85
N ASP A 311 -21.71 -3.79 -0.43
CA ASP A 311 -23.13 -3.66 -0.78
C ASP A 311 -23.46 -3.74 -2.29
N ALA A 312 -22.56 -3.30 -3.17
CA ALA A 312 -22.77 -3.34 -4.60
C ALA A 312 -22.68 -4.78 -5.16
N ILE A 313 -21.92 -5.65 -4.49
CA ILE A 313 -21.80 -7.08 -4.78
C ILE A 313 -22.99 -7.82 -4.14
N ASN A 314 -23.12 -7.74 -2.81
CA ASN A 314 -24.05 -8.55 -2.01
C ASN A 314 -25.53 -8.38 -2.42
N ARG A 315 -25.93 -7.19 -2.86
CA ARG A 315 -27.35 -6.86 -3.13
C ARG A 315 -27.84 -7.24 -4.54
N LYS A 316 -27.05 -7.90 -5.42
CA LYS A 316 -27.40 -8.01 -6.86
C LYS A 316 -27.14 -9.36 -7.55
N ARG A 317 -28.19 -9.91 -8.18
CA ARG A 317 -28.19 -11.16 -8.99
C ARG A 317 -27.48 -11.07 -10.37
N HIS A 318 -26.81 -9.97 -10.72
CA HIS A 318 -26.42 -9.64 -12.11
C HIS A 318 -24.96 -9.17 -12.27
N ILE A 319 -24.04 -9.91 -11.65
CA ILE A 319 -22.63 -9.54 -11.45
C ILE A 319 -21.83 -9.25 -12.74
N ARG A 320 -22.13 -9.87 -13.89
CA ARG A 320 -21.56 -9.48 -15.21
C ARG A 320 -21.84 -8.02 -15.59
N SER A 321 -22.98 -7.44 -15.18
CA SER A 321 -23.28 -6.01 -15.40
C SER A 321 -22.57 -5.08 -14.42
N ILE A 322 -22.04 -5.65 -13.33
CA ILE A 322 -21.34 -4.96 -12.24
C ILE A 322 -19.84 -4.92 -12.56
N SER A 323 -19.26 -6.02 -13.05
CA SER A 323 -17.85 -6.10 -13.45
C SER A 323 -17.47 -5.08 -14.53
N LEU A 324 -18.29 -4.93 -15.59
CA LEU A 324 -18.11 -3.87 -16.60
C LEU A 324 -18.05 -2.46 -15.98
N LYS A 325 -18.97 -2.18 -15.05
CA LYS A 325 -19.05 -0.88 -14.34
C LYS A 325 -17.97 -0.71 -13.27
N ALA A 326 -17.38 -1.81 -12.80
CA ALA A 326 -16.24 -1.82 -11.91
C ALA A 326 -14.97 -1.41 -12.66
N ILE A 327 -14.75 -1.95 -13.87
CA ILE A 327 -13.60 -1.59 -14.74
C ILE A 327 -13.59 -0.09 -15.04
N ASP A 328 -14.71 0.45 -15.55
CA ASP A 328 -14.84 1.89 -15.83
C ASP A 328 -14.61 2.75 -14.57
N ARG A 329 -15.07 2.28 -13.40
CA ARG A 329 -14.90 2.99 -12.13
C ARG A 329 -13.44 2.97 -11.66
N TYR A 330 -12.78 1.82 -11.75
CA TYR A 330 -11.43 1.61 -11.22
C TYR A 330 -10.37 2.28 -12.11
N ALA A 331 -10.52 2.23 -13.44
CA ALA A 331 -9.68 3.00 -14.37
C ALA A 331 -9.78 4.52 -14.13
N GLN A 332 -11.00 5.05 -13.94
CA GLN A 332 -11.20 6.47 -13.58
C GLN A 332 -10.62 6.80 -12.20
N TYR A 333 -10.81 5.94 -11.20
CA TYR A 333 -10.22 6.10 -9.87
C TYR A 333 -8.69 6.17 -9.91
N ARG A 334 -8.04 5.27 -10.65
CA ARG A 334 -6.59 5.29 -10.91
C ARG A 334 -6.14 6.62 -11.52
N MET A 335 -6.83 7.09 -12.57
CA MET A 335 -6.52 8.35 -13.23
C MET A 335 -6.64 9.56 -12.29
N THR A 336 -7.78 9.71 -11.60
CA THR A 336 -8.01 10.83 -10.66
C THR A 336 -7.03 10.82 -9.49
N THR A 337 -6.66 9.64 -8.97
CA THR A 337 -5.69 9.52 -7.87
C THR A 337 -4.28 9.87 -8.34
N GLY A 338 -3.87 9.43 -9.54
CA GLY A 338 -2.58 9.77 -10.14
C GLY A 338 -2.43 11.26 -10.50
N GLU A 339 -3.50 11.91 -10.96
CA GLU A 339 -3.54 13.37 -11.16
C GLU A 339 -3.44 14.12 -9.82
N LEU A 340 -4.19 13.69 -8.81
CA LEU A 340 -4.16 14.32 -7.49
C LEU A 340 -2.79 14.17 -6.81
N HIS A 341 -2.17 12.98 -6.87
CA HIS A 341 -0.83 12.76 -6.34
C HIS A 341 0.19 13.74 -6.95
N LYS A 342 0.15 13.94 -8.28
CA LYS A 342 1.00 14.94 -8.96
C LYS A 342 0.70 16.37 -8.50
N ASN A 343 -0.57 16.71 -8.25
CA ASN A 343 -0.98 18.03 -7.74
C ASN A 343 -0.51 18.28 -6.30
N ILE A 344 -0.67 17.28 -5.41
CA ILE A 344 -0.17 17.32 -4.02
C ILE A 344 1.34 17.48 -4.02
N LYS A 345 2.07 16.66 -4.77
CA LYS A 345 3.53 16.72 -4.85
C LYS A 345 4.03 18.11 -5.27
N LEU A 346 3.49 18.67 -6.36
CA LEU A 346 3.88 20.00 -6.83
C LEU A 346 3.57 21.10 -5.80
N LYS A 347 2.41 21.04 -5.14
CA LYS A 347 2.07 21.99 -4.06
C LYS A 347 3.01 21.85 -2.85
N TYR A 348 3.39 20.63 -2.53
CA TYR A 348 4.31 20.33 -1.44
C TYR A 348 5.73 20.84 -1.70
N GLU A 349 6.27 20.59 -2.91
CA GLU A 349 7.56 21.13 -3.36
C GLU A 349 7.58 22.68 -3.28
N ASN A 350 6.48 23.34 -3.66
CA ASN A 350 6.34 24.79 -3.53
C ASN A 350 6.34 25.28 -2.06
N TYR A 351 5.72 24.52 -1.14
CA TYR A 351 5.72 24.84 0.29
C TYR A 351 7.09 24.59 0.93
N GLN A 352 7.76 23.47 0.64
CA GLN A 352 9.14 23.22 1.11
C GLN A 352 10.11 24.31 0.61
N ASN A 353 9.94 24.78 -0.62
CA ASN A 353 10.70 25.92 -1.17
C ASN A 353 10.40 27.23 -0.41
N ALA A 354 9.13 27.53 -0.11
CA ALA A 354 8.76 28.70 0.70
C ALA A 354 9.33 28.63 2.13
N VAL A 355 9.29 27.46 2.78
CA VAL A 355 9.80 27.24 4.14
C VAL A 355 11.33 27.34 4.20
N SER A 356 12.04 26.73 3.26
CA SER A 356 13.52 26.79 3.22
C SER A 356 14.07 28.19 2.87
N GLN A 357 13.24 29.07 2.31
CA GLN A 357 13.54 30.49 2.13
C GLN A 357 13.18 31.36 3.35
N TRP A 358 12.33 30.87 4.26
CA TRP A 358 11.88 31.61 5.44
C TRP A 358 13.00 31.75 6.48
N LEU A 359 13.08 32.93 7.09
CA LEU A 359 14.07 33.29 8.10
C LEU A 359 13.38 34.06 9.23
N SER A 360 13.88 33.90 10.47
CA SER A 360 13.55 34.87 11.52
C SER A 360 14.06 36.25 11.13
N LYS A 361 13.40 37.30 11.63
CA LYS A 361 13.70 38.71 11.32
C LYS A 361 15.17 39.08 11.60
N GLU A 362 15.74 38.52 12.66
CA GLU A 362 17.17 38.63 12.99
C GLU A 362 18.07 37.97 11.94
N LYS A 363 17.79 36.71 11.57
CA LYS A 363 18.57 35.99 10.54
C LYS A 363 18.41 36.61 9.14
N LEU A 364 17.28 37.27 8.87
CA LEU A 364 17.04 38.05 7.67
C LEU A 364 17.88 39.33 7.65
N ALA A 365 17.93 40.06 8.77
CA ALA A 365 18.82 41.21 8.94
C ALA A 365 20.30 40.81 8.78
N ASP A 366 20.76 39.77 9.48
CA ASP A 366 22.11 39.21 9.35
C ASP A 366 22.47 38.90 7.89
N LYS A 367 21.56 38.25 7.15
CA LYS A 367 21.74 37.90 5.74
C LYS A 367 21.89 39.15 4.86
N ILE A 368 20.99 40.12 5.00
CA ILE A 368 20.99 41.36 4.21
C ILE A 368 22.25 42.20 4.53
N VAL A 369 22.61 42.38 5.81
CA VAL A 369 23.84 43.08 6.21
C VAL A 369 25.09 42.37 5.68
N SER A 370 25.11 41.03 5.70
CA SER A 370 26.23 40.25 5.13
C SER A 370 26.40 40.41 3.61
N GLN A 371 25.37 40.87 2.90
CA GLN A 371 25.41 41.12 1.46
C GLN A 371 25.86 42.54 1.09
N CYS A 372 25.91 43.48 2.06
CA CYS A 372 26.31 44.87 1.83
C CYS A 372 27.81 45.07 1.54
N GLY A 373 28.67 44.13 1.94
CA GLY A 373 30.13 44.24 1.84
C GLY A 373 30.74 45.23 2.85
N GLU A 374 32.03 45.08 3.15
CA GLU A 374 32.71 45.85 4.20
C GLU A 374 32.71 47.37 3.94
N ASN A 375 32.78 47.77 2.66
CA ASN A 375 32.74 49.18 2.24
C ASN A 375 31.30 49.75 2.15
N GLY A 376 30.26 48.91 2.26
CA GLY A 376 28.86 49.32 2.11
C GLY A 376 28.16 49.65 3.42
N ILE A 377 28.72 49.23 4.56
CA ILE A 377 28.21 49.51 5.91
C ILE A 377 28.63 50.94 6.31
N PRO A 378 27.70 51.84 6.69
CA PRO A 378 28.04 53.20 7.10
C PRO A 378 29.04 53.24 8.27
N GLN A 379 30.20 53.85 8.05
CA GLN A 379 31.07 54.27 9.16
C GLN A 379 30.43 55.46 9.86
N TYR A 380 30.18 55.32 11.16
CA TYR A 380 29.34 56.20 11.97
C TYR A 380 29.72 57.69 11.92
N PRO A 381 28.80 58.57 11.49
CA PRO A 381 28.75 59.95 11.96
C PRO A 381 28.08 60.01 13.36
N ASP A 382 28.66 60.80 14.26
CA ASP A 382 28.23 61.15 15.63
C ASP A 382 27.39 60.12 16.42
N ILE A 383 28.07 59.44 17.37
CA ILE A 383 27.45 58.69 18.46
C ILE A 383 27.69 59.44 19.77
N GLN A 384 26.69 59.46 20.67
CA GLN A 384 26.82 60.08 21.99
C GLN A 384 27.90 59.39 22.84
N GLU A 385 28.44 60.14 23.80
CA GLU A 385 29.69 59.78 24.48
C GLU A 385 29.60 58.48 25.32
N THR A 386 28.39 58.06 25.69
CA THR A 386 28.12 56.78 26.36
C THR A 386 28.54 55.56 25.53
N ASP A 387 28.34 55.58 24.22
CA ASP A 387 28.57 54.41 23.36
C ASP A 387 30.05 54.24 22.97
N ARG A 388 30.86 55.30 23.15
CA ARG A 388 32.32 55.23 23.01
C ARG A 388 32.97 54.25 24.00
N LEU A 389 32.32 53.94 25.12
CA LEU A 389 32.75 52.90 26.07
C LEU A 389 32.60 51.48 25.51
N ASP A 390 31.62 51.21 24.65
CA ASP A 390 31.39 49.89 24.07
C ASP A 390 32.16 49.65 22.77
N LEU A 391 32.46 50.72 22.01
CA LEU A 391 33.45 50.65 20.91
C LEU A 391 34.85 50.25 21.42
N ARG A 392 35.24 50.72 22.61
CA ARG A 392 36.50 50.31 23.28
C ARG A 392 36.53 48.83 23.73
N ARG A 393 35.43 48.09 23.58
CA ARG A 393 35.37 46.63 23.85
C ARG A 393 35.45 45.75 22.60
N GLY A 394 35.67 46.33 21.42
CA GLY A 394 36.01 45.56 20.21
C GLY A 394 34.86 44.74 19.61
N ARG A 395 33.61 45.22 19.70
CA ARG A 395 32.47 44.60 19.01
C ARG A 395 32.43 44.97 17.52
N ASP A 396 32.10 43.97 16.69
CA ASP A 396 32.04 44.03 15.22
C ASP A 396 31.04 45.11 14.71
N PRO A 397 31.44 46.01 13.79
CA PRO A 397 30.53 46.96 13.14
C PRO A 397 29.27 46.31 12.52
N LYS A 398 29.37 45.08 12.04
CA LYS A 398 28.26 44.30 11.50
C LYS A 398 27.12 44.12 12.51
N TYR A 399 27.45 43.88 13.79
CA TYR A 399 26.46 43.72 14.86
C TYR A 399 25.57 44.96 14.99
N TYR A 400 26.16 46.15 14.93
CA TYR A 400 25.43 47.42 15.01
C TYR A 400 24.57 47.67 13.78
N ALA A 401 25.06 47.36 12.57
CA ALA A 401 24.25 47.45 11.35
C ALA A 401 23.01 46.53 11.40
N VAL A 402 23.14 45.32 11.97
CA VAL A 402 22.02 44.40 12.22
C VAL A 402 21.03 44.98 13.24
N GLN A 403 21.48 45.51 14.38
CA GLN A 403 20.57 46.09 15.38
C GLN A 403 19.86 47.36 14.86
N ASN A 404 20.57 48.24 14.15
CA ASN A 404 19.98 49.46 13.57
C ASN A 404 18.87 49.13 12.55
N TYR A 405 19.07 48.08 11.74
CA TYR A 405 18.08 47.64 10.76
C TYR A 405 16.91 46.89 11.41
N LEU A 406 17.16 46.10 12.47
CA LEU A 406 16.11 45.47 13.29
C LEU A 406 15.20 46.48 14.00
N ASN A 407 15.78 47.58 14.46
CA ASN A 407 15.06 48.67 15.13
C ASN A 407 14.40 49.66 14.15
N GLY A 408 14.64 49.52 12.83
CA GLY A 408 14.13 50.44 11.81
C GLY A 408 14.78 51.82 11.81
N TRP A 409 15.98 51.97 12.40
CA TRP A 409 16.67 53.25 12.53
C TRP A 409 17.46 53.66 11.28
N ALA A 410 18.06 52.68 10.59
CA ALA A 410 18.79 52.89 9.34
C ALA A 410 18.87 51.60 8.53
N LYS A 411 18.88 51.70 7.19
CA LYS A 411 19.19 50.56 6.33
C LYS A 411 20.71 50.35 6.19
N PRO A 412 21.20 49.10 6.09
CA PRO A 412 22.61 48.81 6.27
C PRO A 412 23.50 49.10 5.06
N CYS A 413 22.92 49.30 3.87
CA CYS A 413 23.60 49.83 2.69
C CYS A 413 22.56 50.33 1.66
N GLN A 414 23.00 51.03 0.61
CA GLN A 414 22.12 51.60 -0.41
C GLN A 414 21.25 50.54 -1.13
N GLY A 415 21.81 49.35 -1.38
CA GLY A 415 21.13 48.23 -2.04
C GLY A 415 20.33 47.30 -1.12
N ALA A 416 20.24 47.59 0.18
CA ALA A 416 19.34 46.87 1.09
C ALA A 416 17.89 47.37 0.95
N PRO A 417 16.87 46.51 1.17
CA PRO A 417 15.48 46.94 1.27
C PRO A 417 15.29 48.03 2.32
N ASP A 418 14.35 48.95 2.08
CA ASP A 418 14.11 50.08 2.98
C ASP A 418 13.40 49.68 4.29
N ASN A 419 12.64 48.58 4.29
CA ASN A 419 11.90 48.10 5.46
C ASN A 419 12.04 46.57 5.65
N LEU A 420 12.81 46.17 6.66
CA LEU A 420 12.97 44.77 7.08
C LEU A 420 11.63 44.09 7.46
N ASN A 421 10.65 44.85 7.94
CA ASN A 421 9.35 44.28 8.32
C ASN A 421 8.59 43.76 7.10
N ASP A 422 8.63 44.46 5.96
CA ASP A 422 7.85 44.09 4.77
C ASP A 422 8.40 42.82 4.12
N GLU A 423 9.74 42.69 4.04
CA GLU A 423 10.43 41.47 3.63
C GLU A 423 10.08 40.27 4.55
N TYR A 424 10.08 40.49 5.87
CA TYR A 424 9.73 39.46 6.84
C TYR A 424 8.24 39.06 6.79
N LEU A 425 7.35 40.04 6.59
CA LEU A 425 5.92 39.82 6.35
C LEU A 425 5.69 39.03 5.05
N GLN A 426 6.41 39.36 3.98
CA GLN A 426 6.32 38.66 2.69
C GLN A 426 6.78 37.20 2.79
N LEU A 427 7.95 36.94 3.40
CA LEU A 427 8.43 35.57 3.62
C LEU A 427 7.44 34.75 4.46
N THR A 428 6.91 35.33 5.54
CA THR A 428 5.97 34.65 6.44
C THR A 428 4.61 34.40 5.77
N SER A 429 4.13 35.35 4.97
CA SER A 429 2.91 35.20 4.17
C SER A 429 3.04 34.11 3.10
N ASN A 430 4.19 34.04 2.43
CA ASN A 430 4.47 33.04 1.39
C ASN A 430 4.37 31.60 1.94
N VAL A 431 4.93 31.33 3.13
CA VAL A 431 4.81 30.02 3.80
C VAL A 431 3.34 29.66 4.07
N ALA A 432 2.57 30.59 4.64
CA ALA A 432 1.16 30.38 4.97
C ALA A 432 0.28 30.20 3.71
N GLU A 433 0.57 30.92 2.63
CA GLU A 433 -0.11 30.81 1.34
C GLU A 433 0.14 29.43 0.68
N LYS A 434 1.39 28.93 0.70
CA LYS A 434 1.68 27.61 0.11
C LYS A 434 1.14 26.47 0.98
N PHE A 435 1.13 26.65 2.31
CA PHE A 435 0.45 25.75 3.23
C PHE A 435 -1.06 25.66 2.97
N TYR A 436 -1.74 26.81 2.79
CA TYR A 436 -3.17 26.87 2.44
C TYR A 436 -3.52 26.00 1.22
N HIS A 437 -2.67 25.99 0.19
CA HIS A 437 -2.89 25.17 -1.01
C HIS A 437 -2.79 23.66 -0.77
N ILE A 438 -2.03 23.21 0.23
CA ILE A 438 -1.92 21.80 0.63
C ILE A 438 -3.08 21.46 1.56
N ASP A 439 -3.25 22.22 2.64
CA ASP A 439 -4.24 21.99 3.69
C ASP A 439 -5.67 21.92 3.13
N THR A 440 -6.01 22.79 2.17
CA THR A 440 -7.30 22.72 1.45
C THR A 440 -7.55 21.38 0.75
N ILE A 441 -6.52 20.68 0.25
CA ILE A 441 -6.69 19.31 -0.25
C ILE A 441 -7.02 18.38 0.92
N LEU A 442 -6.36 18.51 2.06
CA LEU A 442 -6.53 17.59 3.20
C LEU A 442 -7.91 17.75 3.86
N VAL A 443 -8.41 18.98 3.97
CA VAL A 443 -9.78 19.26 4.38
C VAL A 443 -10.78 18.68 3.37
N GLN A 444 -10.52 18.83 2.07
CA GLN A 444 -11.33 18.18 1.03
C GLN A 444 -11.26 16.65 1.11
N CYS A 445 -10.14 16.07 1.54
CA CYS A 445 -10.00 14.64 1.79
C CYS A 445 -10.93 14.15 2.90
N ALA A 446 -10.89 14.82 4.05
CA ALA A 446 -11.74 14.50 5.19
C ALA A 446 -13.25 14.72 4.90
N LEU A 447 -13.61 15.67 4.04
CA LEU A 447 -15.01 15.86 3.60
C LEU A 447 -15.53 14.73 2.71
N ALA A 448 -14.70 14.09 1.89
CA ALA A 448 -15.16 13.05 0.97
C ALA A 448 -15.41 11.70 1.66
N THR A 449 -14.71 11.42 2.77
CA THR A 449 -14.85 10.20 3.59
C THR A 449 -16.10 10.17 4.46
N LEU A 450 -16.80 11.30 4.63
CA LEU A 450 -18.11 11.36 5.29
C LEU A 450 -19.11 10.34 4.71
N PRO A 451 -20.10 9.88 5.48
CA PRO A 451 -21.23 9.12 4.95
C PRO A 451 -22.00 9.90 3.88
N GLU A 452 -22.64 9.20 2.94
CA GLU A 452 -23.30 9.85 1.79
C GLU A 452 -24.56 10.63 2.19
N ASN A 453 -25.22 10.23 3.28
CA ASN A 453 -26.28 10.98 3.94
C ASN A 453 -25.76 12.31 4.53
N GLU A 454 -24.60 12.29 5.20
CA GLU A 454 -24.00 13.50 5.76
C GLU A 454 -23.58 14.48 4.68
N LYS A 455 -22.94 14.01 3.59
CA LYS A 455 -22.64 14.84 2.42
C LYS A 455 -23.89 15.48 1.81
N LYS A 456 -25.01 14.74 1.72
CA LYS A 456 -26.29 15.26 1.21
C LYS A 456 -26.97 16.26 2.15
N PHE A 457 -26.75 16.16 3.45
CA PHE A 457 -27.16 17.18 4.41
C PHE A 457 -26.29 18.43 4.27
N LEU A 458 -24.98 18.26 4.48
CA LEU A 458 -23.95 19.30 4.52
C LEU A 458 -23.91 20.18 3.27
N PHE A 459 -24.14 19.59 2.09
CA PHE A 459 -24.10 20.29 0.81
C PHE A 459 -25.48 20.45 0.14
N SER A 460 -26.58 20.29 0.89
CA SER A 460 -27.93 20.59 0.40
C SER A 460 -28.04 22.04 -0.11
N PRO A 461 -28.74 22.31 -1.24
CA PRO A 461 -29.02 23.68 -1.68
C PRO A 461 -29.66 24.55 -0.59
N ALA A 462 -30.50 23.97 0.28
CA ALA A 462 -31.21 24.66 1.36
C ALA A 462 -30.43 24.80 2.68
N ALA A 463 -29.21 24.25 2.79
CA ALA A 463 -28.45 24.27 4.05
C ALA A 463 -27.58 25.54 4.21
N SER A 464 -27.72 26.29 5.30
CA SER A 464 -26.80 27.37 5.67
C SER A 464 -25.68 26.85 6.58
N ILE A 465 -24.47 27.39 6.45
CA ILE A 465 -23.33 27.04 7.31
C ILE A 465 -23.00 28.24 8.22
N HIS A 466 -22.72 27.98 9.49
CA HIS A 466 -22.41 28.96 10.53
C HIS A 466 -21.15 28.54 11.29
N ALA A 467 -20.39 29.52 11.80
CA ALA A 467 -19.33 29.25 12.77
C ALA A 467 -19.93 28.78 14.11
N VAL A 468 -19.18 28.01 14.89
CA VAL A 468 -19.59 27.53 16.22
C VAL A 468 -18.57 27.89 17.27
N ASN A 469 -19.04 28.68 18.24
CA ASN A 469 -18.29 29.06 19.43
C ASN A 469 -18.50 28.03 20.55
N PHE A 470 -17.39 27.44 21.02
CA PHE A 470 -17.35 26.58 22.19
C PHE A 470 -16.72 27.32 23.37
N SER A 471 -17.30 27.18 24.56
CA SER A 471 -16.66 27.59 25.80
C SER A 471 -16.94 26.60 26.91
N MET A 472 -15.93 26.33 27.75
CA MET A 472 -16.09 25.55 28.97
C MET A 472 -15.07 26.03 30.01
N ARG A 473 -15.49 26.07 31.28
CA ARG A 473 -14.63 26.30 32.45
C ARG A 473 -15.05 25.41 33.61
N SER A 474 -14.10 25.05 34.48
CA SER A 474 -14.45 24.57 35.82
C SER A 474 -15.14 25.66 36.65
N PHE A 475 -15.64 25.22 37.80
CA PHE A 475 -15.84 25.97 39.02
C PHE A 475 -15.44 25.03 40.15
N MET A 476 -14.40 25.39 40.92
CA MET A 476 -14.06 24.73 42.18
C MET A 476 -14.58 25.56 43.35
N ASP A 477 -15.32 24.94 44.28
CA ASP A 477 -15.91 25.63 45.44
C ASP A 477 -14.98 25.60 46.68
N SER A 478 -13.70 25.33 46.46
CA SER A 478 -12.66 25.23 47.49
C SER A 478 -12.07 26.60 47.82
N ARG A 479 -12.44 27.13 48.99
CA ARG A 479 -11.90 28.38 49.55
C ARG A 479 -11.00 28.13 50.75
N ASP A 480 -10.00 28.98 50.95
CA ASP A 480 -9.22 29.02 52.18
C ASP A 480 -10.03 29.62 53.35
N LEU A 481 -9.46 29.60 54.56
CA LEU A 481 -10.07 30.17 55.77
C LEU A 481 -10.31 31.70 55.72
N ARG A 482 -9.88 32.38 54.65
CA ARG A 482 -10.10 33.82 54.39
C ARG A 482 -11.01 34.04 53.18
N GLY A 483 -11.58 32.99 52.61
CA GLY A 483 -12.53 33.04 51.48
C GLY A 483 -11.89 33.11 50.09
N LEU A 484 -10.57 33.04 49.98
CA LEU A 484 -9.84 33.07 48.70
C LEU A 484 -9.91 31.70 47.99
N PRO A 485 -9.99 31.64 46.65
CA PRO A 485 -9.93 30.36 45.92
C PRO A 485 -8.62 29.63 46.19
N LEU A 486 -8.68 28.32 46.41
CA LEU A 486 -7.48 27.49 46.61
C LEU A 486 -6.80 27.08 45.28
N HIS A 487 -7.53 27.09 44.16
CA HIS A 487 -7.07 26.71 42.83
C HIS A 487 -7.70 27.63 41.76
N ASP A 488 -7.01 27.79 40.62
CA ASP A 488 -7.52 28.53 39.45
C ASP A 488 -8.55 27.73 38.65
N ASP A 489 -9.45 28.45 37.97
CA ASP A 489 -10.44 27.83 37.08
C ASP A 489 -9.81 27.27 35.79
N ILE A 490 -9.96 25.97 35.59
CA ILE A 490 -9.53 25.24 34.39
C ILE A 490 -10.41 25.69 33.20
N ARG A 491 -9.86 26.54 32.34
CA ARG A 491 -10.44 26.86 31.03
C ARG A 491 -10.21 25.68 30.07
N VAL A 492 -11.30 25.12 29.54
CA VAL A 492 -11.26 24.02 28.57
C VAL A 492 -11.54 24.57 27.17
N LEU A 493 -10.68 24.24 26.23
CA LEU A 493 -10.75 24.64 24.82
C LEU A 493 -11.06 23.42 23.94
N VAL A 494 -11.44 23.66 22.69
CA VAL A 494 -11.41 22.60 21.68
C VAL A 494 -9.97 22.33 21.25
N LYS A 495 -9.57 21.06 21.28
CA LYS A 495 -8.21 20.59 21.00
C LYS A 495 -8.06 20.29 19.52
N ASN A 496 -7.27 21.10 18.82
CA ASN A 496 -6.88 20.93 17.41
C ASN A 496 -8.07 20.59 16.50
N THR A 497 -9.19 21.27 16.77
CA THR A 497 -10.52 20.97 16.23
C THR A 497 -11.24 22.26 15.84
N ASP A 498 -11.72 22.32 14.60
CA ASP A 498 -12.46 23.44 14.04
C ASP A 498 -13.96 23.05 13.88
N LEU A 499 -14.88 23.92 14.31
CA LEU A 499 -16.31 23.61 14.43
C LEU A 499 -17.19 24.41 13.46
N VAL A 500 -18.10 23.73 12.76
CA VAL A 500 -19.14 24.37 11.93
C VAL A 500 -20.52 23.79 12.20
N ALA A 501 -21.54 24.64 12.31
CA ALA A 501 -22.94 24.25 12.35
C ALA A 501 -23.52 24.33 10.94
N VAL A 502 -24.33 23.36 10.56
CA VAL A 502 -25.13 23.38 9.33
C VAL A 502 -26.60 23.27 9.69
N LYS A 503 -27.38 24.25 9.25
CA LYS A 503 -28.82 24.36 9.50
C LYS A 503 -29.57 24.15 8.19
N ARG A 504 -30.63 23.35 8.22
CA ARG A 504 -31.52 23.08 7.09
C ARG A 504 -32.94 22.96 7.62
N GLU A 505 -33.80 23.91 7.25
CA GLU A 505 -35.18 23.97 7.75
C GLU A 505 -35.21 24.02 9.29
N SER A 506 -35.69 22.98 9.95
CA SER A 506 -35.70 22.84 11.43
C SER A 506 -34.55 22.02 12.00
N GLU A 507 -33.69 21.44 11.16
CA GLU A 507 -32.60 20.54 11.56
C GLU A 507 -31.25 21.28 11.62
N GLU A 508 -30.59 21.26 12.78
CA GLU A 508 -29.21 21.70 12.95
C GLU A 508 -28.31 20.49 13.24
N ARG A 509 -27.17 20.42 12.57
CA ARG A 509 -26.08 19.48 12.87
C ARG A 509 -24.79 20.24 13.08
N ILE A 510 -23.94 19.77 13.99
CA ILE A 510 -22.62 20.37 14.22
C ILE A 510 -21.53 19.37 13.85
N TYR A 511 -20.64 19.80 12.97
CA TYR A 511 -19.52 19.03 12.47
C TYR A 511 -18.21 19.57 13.05
N ALA A 512 -17.39 18.67 13.56
CA ALA A 512 -16.08 18.95 14.12
C ALA A 512 -14.99 18.37 13.21
N LEU A 513 -14.10 19.21 12.70
CA LEU A 513 -12.91 18.81 11.96
C LEU A 513 -11.72 18.72 12.92
N LYS A 514 -11.31 17.51 13.30
CA LYS A 514 -10.16 17.25 14.18
C LYS A 514 -8.90 16.96 13.37
N ARG A 515 -7.74 17.46 13.83
CA ARG A 515 -6.40 16.96 13.45
C ARG A 515 -6.03 15.75 14.34
N THR A 516 -5.75 14.60 13.75
CA THR A 516 -5.17 13.42 14.42
C THR A 516 -3.66 13.39 14.20
N TYR A 517 -2.93 12.88 15.19
CA TYR A 517 -1.46 12.91 15.27
C TYR A 517 -0.89 11.53 15.64
N ASP A 518 -1.62 10.47 15.31
CA ASP A 518 -1.31 9.10 15.70
C ASP A 518 -0.08 8.59 14.92
N ALA A 519 0.68 7.66 15.51
CA ALA A 519 1.96 7.20 14.96
C ALA A 519 1.79 6.55 13.58
N GLY A 520 2.15 7.28 12.53
CA GLY A 520 1.99 6.88 11.13
C GLY A 520 0.69 7.32 10.45
N ASP A 521 -0.23 8.02 11.14
CA ASP A 521 -1.57 8.36 10.61
C ASP A 521 -2.01 9.81 10.97
N SER A 522 -1.09 10.76 10.76
CA SER A 522 -1.38 12.20 10.87
C SER A 522 -2.40 12.63 9.80
N ALA A 523 -3.60 13.06 10.21
CA ALA A 523 -4.73 13.24 9.29
C ALA A 523 -5.78 14.24 9.78
N TYR A 524 -6.77 14.51 8.94
CA TYR A 524 -8.01 15.21 9.30
C TYR A 524 -9.19 14.24 9.35
N ARG A 525 -10.06 14.36 10.37
CA ARG A 525 -11.32 13.59 10.48
C ARG A 525 -12.50 14.49 10.84
N PHE A 526 -13.64 14.28 10.19
CA PHE A 526 -14.90 14.94 10.54
C PHE A 526 -15.77 14.06 11.44
N PHE A 527 -16.32 14.65 12.50
CA PHE A 527 -17.24 14.02 13.44
C PHE A 527 -18.57 14.81 13.50
N CYS A 528 -19.72 14.13 13.53
CA CYS A 528 -21.03 14.76 13.72
C CYS A 528 -21.38 14.77 15.21
N VAL A 529 -21.10 15.90 15.86
CA VAL A 529 -21.10 16.08 17.33
C VAL A 529 -22.30 16.84 17.88
N ASP A 530 -22.99 17.60 17.02
CA ASP A 530 -24.20 18.35 17.37
C ASP A 530 -24.02 19.19 18.65
N ARG A 531 -25.03 19.30 19.51
CA ARG A 531 -24.92 19.95 20.83
C ARG A 531 -24.64 18.95 21.96
N ASP A 532 -24.26 17.72 21.62
CA ASP A 532 -24.06 16.63 22.57
C ASP A 532 -22.61 16.57 23.06
N ILE A 533 -22.38 17.09 24.27
CA ILE A 533 -21.05 17.18 24.89
C ILE A 533 -20.39 15.80 25.09
N ASN A 534 -21.18 14.73 25.19
CA ASN A 534 -20.63 13.37 25.31
C ASN A 534 -19.87 12.99 24.03
N LYS A 535 -20.34 13.40 22.85
CA LYS A 535 -19.63 13.21 21.58
C LYS A 535 -18.33 14.02 21.49
N TYR A 536 -18.25 15.19 22.13
CA TYR A 536 -17.00 15.95 22.20
C TYR A 536 -15.94 15.26 23.07
N ILE A 537 -16.36 14.63 24.17
CA ILE A 537 -15.48 13.85 25.05
C ILE A 537 -15.06 12.54 24.36
N ALA A 538 -16.01 11.77 23.84
CA ALA A 538 -15.77 10.46 23.22
C ALA A 538 -14.84 10.50 21.98
N ASN A 539 -14.72 11.65 21.32
CA ASN A 539 -13.82 11.84 20.17
C ASN A 539 -12.52 12.61 20.51
N ASP A 540 -12.20 12.82 21.80
CA ASP A 540 -11.03 13.59 22.29
C ASP A 540 -10.94 14.99 21.62
N LEU A 541 -12.04 15.74 21.62
CA LEU A 541 -12.11 17.08 21.02
C LEU A 541 -11.78 18.21 22.01
N LEU A 542 -11.50 17.90 23.28
CA LEU A 542 -11.32 18.86 24.36
C LEU A 542 -9.88 18.88 24.90
N SER A 543 -9.41 20.05 25.33
CA SER A 543 -8.05 20.22 25.90
C SER A 543 -7.89 19.58 27.29
N TYR A 544 -9.00 19.24 27.95
CA TYR A 544 -9.03 18.51 29.21
C TYR A 544 -9.61 17.13 28.97
N GLN A 545 -8.91 16.08 29.42
CA GLN A 545 -9.29 14.67 29.21
C GLN A 545 -9.55 13.91 30.52
N LYS A 546 -9.27 14.50 31.68
CA LYS A 546 -9.33 13.82 32.99
C LYS A 546 -10.74 13.82 33.61
N PHE A 547 -11.77 13.59 32.80
CA PHE A 547 -13.16 13.52 33.27
C PHE A 547 -13.46 12.24 34.07
N GLY A 548 -12.71 11.16 33.83
CA GLY A 548 -12.92 9.85 34.47
C GLY A 548 -14.11 9.08 33.90
N GLU A 549 -14.26 7.81 34.27
CA GLU A 549 -15.29 6.91 33.73
C GLU A 549 -16.71 7.19 34.26
N GLY A 550 -16.85 8.02 35.31
CA GLY A 550 -18.09 8.25 36.05
C GLY A 550 -18.68 9.67 35.94
N TYR A 551 -18.28 10.47 34.96
CA TYR A 551 -18.79 11.84 34.82
C TYR A 551 -20.30 11.87 34.53
N ARG A 552 -20.99 12.95 34.95
CA ARG A 552 -22.43 13.14 34.72
C ARG A 552 -22.71 14.48 34.06
N VAL A 553 -23.45 14.46 32.95
CA VAL A 553 -23.94 15.66 32.27
C VAL A 553 -25.36 15.98 32.74
N LEU A 554 -25.60 17.22 33.17
CA LEU A 554 -26.92 17.70 33.61
C LEU A 554 -27.16 19.11 33.06
N GLY A 555 -27.90 19.20 31.95
CA GLY A 555 -28.01 20.44 31.18
C GLY A 555 -26.64 20.91 30.70
N ASN A 556 -26.32 22.19 30.88
CA ASN A 556 -25.05 22.78 30.46
C ASN A 556 -23.87 22.56 31.44
N LYS A 557 -23.93 21.50 32.26
CA LYS A 557 -22.98 21.22 33.35
C LYS A 557 -22.45 19.80 33.27
N ILE A 558 -21.17 19.63 33.52
CA ILE A 558 -20.53 18.32 33.73
C ILE A 558 -20.05 18.25 35.17
N TYR A 559 -20.33 17.14 35.84
CA TYR A 559 -19.83 16.80 37.17
C TYR A 559 -18.82 15.66 37.02
N ALA A 560 -17.55 15.93 37.32
CA ALA A 560 -16.45 14.99 37.22
C ALA A 560 -15.60 15.06 38.50
N TYR A 561 -15.59 13.99 39.29
CA TYR A 561 -15.05 14.00 40.66
C TYR A 561 -15.64 15.16 41.49
N ALA A 562 -14.81 15.94 42.19
CA ALA A 562 -15.22 17.14 42.91
C ALA A 562 -15.31 18.41 42.01
N VAL A 563 -15.13 18.28 40.69
CA VAL A 563 -15.06 19.41 39.75
C VAL A 563 -16.34 19.53 38.94
N LYS A 564 -16.91 20.72 38.92
CA LYS A 564 -18.09 21.09 38.14
C LYS A 564 -17.64 21.94 36.97
N PHE A 565 -17.82 21.46 35.74
CA PHE A 565 -17.61 22.27 34.54
C PHE A 565 -18.94 22.86 34.08
N ILE A 566 -18.92 24.12 33.62
CA ILE A 566 -20.04 24.74 32.90
C ILE A 566 -19.59 24.99 31.47
N TYR A 567 -20.41 24.59 30.50
CA TYR A 567 -20.11 24.74 29.08
C TYR A 567 -21.23 25.46 28.31
N ALA A 568 -20.89 25.96 27.12
CA ALA A 568 -21.84 26.46 26.14
C ALA A 568 -21.33 26.16 24.71
N ILE A 569 -22.26 25.70 23.86
CA ILE A 569 -22.06 25.50 22.42
C ILE A 569 -23.04 26.44 21.72
N ALA A 570 -22.53 27.40 20.95
CA ALA A 570 -23.34 28.40 20.26
C ALA A 570 -22.95 28.51 18.79
N SER A 571 -23.91 28.28 17.89
CA SER A 571 -23.80 28.64 16.47
C SER A 571 -23.99 30.15 16.32
N ASP A 572 -23.20 30.80 15.48
CA ASP A 572 -23.42 32.21 15.16
C ASP A 572 -24.75 32.43 14.41
N THR A 573 -25.34 33.61 14.58
CA THR A 573 -26.58 34.01 13.89
C THR A 573 -26.33 34.38 12.43
N LYS A 574 -25.16 34.97 12.13
CA LYS A 574 -24.73 35.30 10.78
C LYS A 574 -24.41 34.03 9.99
N GLU A 575 -24.86 33.94 8.75
CA GLU A 575 -24.42 32.89 7.83
C GLU A 575 -22.95 33.13 7.43
N LEU A 576 -22.17 32.06 7.46
CA LEU A 576 -20.76 32.04 7.12
C LEU A 576 -20.55 31.72 5.62
N ILE A 577 -21.33 30.80 5.07
CA ILE A 577 -21.21 30.32 3.69
C ILE A 577 -22.61 30.25 3.05
N VAL A 578 -22.78 31.00 1.96
CA VAL A 578 -24.06 31.20 1.26
C VAL A 578 -23.95 30.80 -0.23
N GLY A 579 -25.06 30.34 -0.82
CA GLY A 579 -25.19 30.09 -2.26
C GLY A 579 -24.52 28.81 -2.77
N ALA A 580 -24.16 28.77 -4.06
CA ALA A 580 -23.52 27.63 -4.72
C ALA A 580 -22.08 27.35 -4.18
N ASP A 581 -21.50 26.21 -4.58
CA ASP A 581 -20.13 25.79 -4.26
C ASP A 581 -19.78 25.70 -2.76
N LYS A 582 -20.76 25.36 -1.91
CA LYS A 582 -20.60 25.27 -0.44
C LYS A 582 -19.42 24.41 0.00
N ALA A 583 -19.17 23.28 -0.67
CA ALA A 583 -18.01 22.42 -0.40
C ALA A 583 -16.68 23.15 -0.61
N LYS A 584 -16.50 23.84 -1.74
CA LYS A 584 -15.29 24.62 -2.05
C LYS A 584 -15.12 25.81 -1.10
N LYS A 585 -16.22 26.47 -0.73
CA LYS A 585 -16.22 27.57 0.24
C LYS A 585 -15.88 27.10 1.66
N LEU A 586 -16.37 25.94 2.09
CA LEU A 586 -16.06 25.34 3.40
C LEU A 586 -14.59 24.92 3.48
N VAL A 587 -14.08 24.26 2.43
CA VAL A 587 -12.65 23.93 2.29
C VAL A 587 -11.78 25.19 2.37
N GLY A 588 -12.12 26.23 1.60
CA GLY A 588 -11.40 27.50 1.62
C GLY A 588 -11.44 28.20 2.97
N TYR A 589 -12.61 28.25 3.64
CA TYR A 589 -12.74 28.85 4.97
C TYR A 589 -11.85 28.18 6.01
N LEU A 590 -11.92 26.84 6.10
CA LEU A 590 -11.13 26.07 7.06
C LEU A 590 -9.63 26.21 6.77
N GLY A 591 -9.21 26.05 5.50
CA GLY A 591 -7.83 26.29 5.10
C GLY A 591 -7.34 27.71 5.41
N SER A 592 -8.20 28.73 5.29
CA SER A 592 -7.85 30.10 5.69
C SER A 592 -7.70 30.27 7.20
N ILE A 593 -8.49 29.59 8.03
CA ILE A 593 -8.25 29.56 9.49
C ILE A 593 -6.86 28.97 9.77
N HIS A 594 -6.57 27.79 9.20
CA HIS A 594 -5.33 27.06 9.47
C HIS A 594 -4.11 27.86 8.98
N SER A 595 -4.19 28.48 7.79
CA SER A 595 -3.18 29.36 7.21
C SER A 595 -2.95 30.62 8.06
N ASN A 596 -4.02 31.28 8.54
CA ASN A 596 -3.90 32.46 9.40
C ASN A 596 -3.29 32.13 10.77
N HIS A 597 -3.59 30.97 11.34
CA HIS A 597 -2.95 30.49 12.57
C HIS A 597 -1.45 30.20 12.35
N LEU A 598 -1.10 29.51 11.25
CA LEU A 598 0.30 29.26 10.88
C LEU A 598 1.07 30.57 10.69
N TYR A 599 0.52 31.50 9.89
CA TYR A 599 1.07 32.84 9.70
C TYR A 599 1.33 33.54 11.04
N SER A 600 0.33 33.54 11.93
CA SER A 600 0.42 34.22 13.23
C SER A 600 1.51 33.62 14.12
N ALA A 601 1.62 32.28 14.15
CA ALA A 601 2.61 31.58 14.95
C ALA A 601 4.04 31.78 14.40
N LEU A 602 4.22 31.73 13.07
CA LEU A 602 5.51 32.03 12.42
C LEU A 602 5.92 33.50 12.62
N PHE A 603 4.97 34.43 12.45
CA PHE A 603 5.20 35.87 12.62
C PHE A 603 5.64 36.21 14.05
N GLN A 604 5.02 35.59 15.06
CA GLN A 604 5.47 35.70 16.45
C GLN A 604 6.85 35.07 16.62
N SER A 605 7.03 33.82 16.16
CA SER A 605 8.26 33.05 16.41
C SER A 605 9.53 33.59 15.76
N GLY A 606 9.41 34.42 14.72
CA GLY A 606 10.56 35.06 14.07
C GLY A 606 10.75 36.54 14.43
N ASN A 607 9.86 37.14 15.23
CA ASN A 607 9.92 38.57 15.61
C ASN A 607 10.11 38.79 17.14
N ASP A 608 9.79 37.82 17.99
CA ASP A 608 9.92 37.94 19.45
C ASP A 608 11.34 37.61 19.97
N ARG A 609 11.70 38.22 21.12
CA ARG A 609 12.90 37.92 21.93
C ARG A 609 12.58 37.06 23.18
N SER A 610 11.31 36.76 23.45
CA SER A 610 10.88 35.96 24.61
C SER A 610 11.04 34.44 24.41
N ASP A 611 10.65 33.65 25.42
CA ASP A 611 10.87 32.19 25.47
C ASP A 611 10.29 31.46 24.25
N LEU A 612 11.15 31.09 23.29
CA LEU A 612 10.76 30.39 22.06
C LEU A 612 9.95 29.11 22.33
N GLN A 613 10.14 28.46 23.48
CA GLN A 613 9.34 27.31 23.94
C GLN A 613 7.82 27.61 24.02
N LYS A 614 7.44 28.83 24.43
CA LYS A 614 6.02 29.24 24.50
C LYS A 614 5.41 29.31 23.11
N ILE A 615 6.12 29.90 22.16
CA ILE A 615 5.66 30.04 20.77
C ILE A 615 5.69 28.67 20.06
N TRP A 616 6.67 27.82 20.37
CA TRP A 616 6.76 26.44 19.89
C TRP A 616 5.52 25.62 20.26
N SER A 617 5.00 25.78 21.49
CA SER A 617 3.76 25.13 21.95
C SER A 617 2.52 25.54 21.12
N ILE A 618 2.53 26.74 20.53
CA ILE A 618 1.47 27.25 19.64
C ILE A 618 1.62 26.59 18.27
N VAL A 619 2.82 26.61 17.68
CA VAL A 619 3.11 25.99 16.37
C VAL A 619 2.72 24.50 16.33
N LYS A 620 2.98 23.75 17.42
CA LYS A 620 2.67 22.30 17.54
C LYS A 620 1.23 21.93 17.11
N ASN A 621 0.27 22.83 17.30
CA ASN A 621 -1.18 22.52 17.26
C ASN A 621 -1.91 22.91 15.96
N PHE A 622 -1.23 23.62 15.04
CA PHE A 622 -1.84 24.14 13.81
C PHE A 622 -1.38 23.44 12.53
N ILE A 623 -0.24 22.74 12.58
CA ILE A 623 0.30 22.01 11.43
C ILE A 623 -0.04 20.52 11.62
N PRO A 624 -0.69 19.85 10.65
CA PRO A 624 -1.02 18.42 10.78
C PRO A 624 0.21 17.49 10.84
N PHE A 625 1.34 17.92 10.29
CA PHE A 625 2.53 17.09 10.05
C PHE A 625 3.57 17.14 11.19
N TYR A 626 3.18 17.64 12.37
CA TYR A 626 4.12 18.33 13.25
C TYR A 626 5.05 17.42 14.10
N ASN A 627 4.81 16.11 14.21
CA ASN A 627 5.50 15.22 15.17
C ASN A 627 7.03 15.06 15.02
N CYS A 628 7.67 15.88 14.18
CA CYS A 628 9.10 16.16 14.22
C CYS A 628 9.53 16.66 15.62
N ILE A 629 10.08 15.74 16.40
CA ILE A 629 10.99 15.94 17.54
C ILE A 629 10.34 16.36 18.88
N GLU A 630 10.55 15.52 19.90
CA GLU A 630 10.58 15.92 21.32
C GLU A 630 12.01 15.86 21.93
N GLY A 631 13.01 15.33 21.21
CA GLY A 631 14.39 15.17 21.71
C GLY A 631 15.33 16.39 21.59
N VAL A 632 15.16 17.29 20.62
CA VAL A 632 16.06 18.46 20.42
C VAL A 632 15.67 19.61 21.35
N LEU A 633 16.04 19.46 22.62
CA LEU A 633 16.03 20.52 23.64
C LEU A 633 17.43 21.07 23.95
N GLU A 634 18.34 21.03 22.96
CA GLU A 634 19.65 21.71 23.02
C GLU A 634 19.76 22.87 22.00
N LYS A 635 19.70 24.10 22.54
CA LYS A 635 20.51 25.29 22.14
C LYS A 635 20.29 26.02 20.80
N ASP A 636 19.50 25.57 19.81
CA ASP A 636 19.15 26.43 18.65
C ASP A 636 17.74 26.19 18.05
N ALA A 637 16.71 26.60 18.77
CA ALA A 637 15.32 26.53 18.32
C ALA A 637 15.06 27.31 17.00
N LEU A 638 15.82 28.38 16.73
CA LEU A 638 15.71 29.14 15.48
C LEU A 638 16.29 28.41 14.25
N LYS A 639 16.94 27.25 14.42
CA LYS A 639 17.28 26.32 13.33
C LYS A 639 16.28 25.16 13.21
N ALA A 640 15.61 24.78 14.30
CA ALA A 640 14.62 23.70 14.29
C ALA A 640 13.36 24.05 13.47
N ILE A 641 12.92 25.31 13.50
CA ILE A 641 11.66 25.74 12.86
C ILE A 641 11.57 25.32 11.38
N PRO A 642 12.48 25.67 10.45
CA PRO A 642 12.39 25.22 9.06
C PRO A 642 12.42 23.70 8.89
N SER A 643 13.19 22.97 9.71
CA SER A 643 13.28 21.51 9.64
C SER A 643 11.95 20.84 10.01
N CYS A 644 11.35 21.22 11.15
CA CYS A 644 10.07 20.66 11.61
C CYS A 644 8.89 21.06 10.70
N LEU A 645 9.03 22.15 9.93
CA LEU A 645 8.09 22.55 8.89
C LEU A 645 8.22 21.73 7.58
N ILE A 646 9.37 21.08 7.36
CA ILE A 646 9.74 20.34 6.12
C ILE A 646 9.51 18.82 6.24
N ASP A 647 9.29 18.29 7.45
CA ASP A 647 9.29 16.85 7.75
C ASP A 647 8.00 16.08 7.33
N ALA A 648 7.10 16.74 6.61
CA ALA A 648 5.86 16.17 6.09
C ALA A 648 6.06 15.19 4.91
N PHE A 649 7.29 14.77 4.61
CA PHE A 649 7.57 13.73 3.62
C PHE A 649 6.97 12.37 4.03
N SER A 650 6.95 12.12 5.34
CA SER A 650 6.20 11.05 6.01
C SER A 650 4.71 11.02 5.64
N PHE A 651 4.06 12.19 5.61
CA PHE A 651 2.65 12.31 5.24
C PHE A 651 2.39 11.97 3.77
N MET A 652 3.29 12.34 2.85
CA MET A 652 3.16 11.95 1.44
C MET A 652 3.22 10.43 1.27
N SER A 653 4.17 9.74 1.90
CA SER A 653 4.25 8.28 1.81
C SER A 653 3.08 7.59 2.52
N VAL A 654 2.58 8.13 3.64
CA VAL A 654 1.36 7.64 4.32
C VAL A 654 0.11 7.79 3.45
N PHE A 655 -0.17 8.96 2.86
CA PHE A 655 -1.35 9.12 1.98
C PHE A 655 -1.27 8.31 0.67
N ILE A 656 -0.10 7.77 0.33
CA ILE A 656 0.11 6.83 -0.77
C ILE A 656 -0.06 5.37 -0.29
N LYS A 657 0.50 5.00 0.87
CA LYS A 657 0.48 3.64 1.44
C LYS A 657 -0.80 3.28 2.20
N ALA A 658 -1.53 4.26 2.73
CA ALA A 658 -2.83 4.07 3.38
C ALA A 658 -3.94 3.84 2.32
N ALA A 659 -3.79 2.75 1.55
CA ALA A 659 -4.59 2.44 0.37
C ALA A 659 -6.10 2.45 0.65
N SER A 660 -6.53 2.08 1.85
CA SER A 660 -7.94 2.11 2.24
C SER A 660 -8.50 3.54 2.39
N LEU A 661 -7.72 4.49 2.90
CA LEU A 661 -8.14 5.89 3.10
C LEU A 661 -8.11 6.66 1.78
N SER A 662 -7.03 6.55 1.01
CA SER A 662 -6.91 7.18 -0.31
C SER A 662 -7.93 6.62 -1.31
N ALA A 663 -8.21 5.31 -1.26
CA ALA A 663 -9.29 4.70 -2.03
C ALA A 663 -10.67 5.19 -1.60
N ARG A 664 -11.03 5.13 -0.30
CA ARG A 664 -12.34 5.63 0.19
C ARG A 664 -12.55 7.09 -0.18
N PHE A 665 -11.50 7.92 -0.06
CA PHE A 665 -11.49 9.31 -0.52
C PHE A 665 -11.80 9.43 -2.03
N ALA A 666 -10.97 8.85 -2.91
CA ALA A 666 -11.12 9.11 -4.36
C ALA A 666 -12.27 8.29 -4.99
N VAL A 667 -12.72 7.18 -4.38
CA VAL A 667 -14.02 6.55 -4.65
C VAL A 667 -15.18 7.50 -4.32
N GLY A 668 -15.02 8.29 -3.26
CA GLY A 668 -15.92 9.38 -2.86
C GLY A 668 -15.90 10.53 -3.87
N VAL A 669 -14.72 11.00 -4.30
CA VAL A 669 -14.57 12.05 -5.33
C VAL A 669 -15.14 11.60 -6.67
N VAL A 670 -14.80 10.41 -7.18
CA VAL A 670 -15.39 9.83 -8.40
C VAL A 670 -16.89 9.56 -8.25
N GLY A 671 -17.39 9.42 -7.01
CA GLY A 671 -18.83 9.38 -6.71
C GLY A 671 -19.50 10.76 -6.81
N GLY A 672 -18.90 11.77 -6.17
CA GLY A 672 -19.40 13.15 -6.13
C GLY A 672 -19.33 13.86 -7.48
N LEU A 673 -18.23 13.71 -8.22
CA LEU A 673 -18.05 14.26 -9.58
C LEU A 673 -19.08 13.71 -10.59
N ARG A 674 -19.71 12.56 -10.30
CA ARG A 674 -20.82 12.00 -11.09
C ARG A 674 -22.21 12.48 -10.64
N GLN A 675 -22.31 13.27 -9.56
CA GLN A 675 -23.58 13.79 -9.01
C GLN A 675 -23.60 15.32 -8.83
N GLY A 676 -22.45 16.02 -8.84
CA GLY A 676 -22.40 17.47 -8.70
C GLY A 676 -21.11 18.13 -9.18
N ILE A 677 -21.28 19.29 -9.82
CA ILE A 677 -20.28 20.31 -10.20
C ILE A 677 -19.26 19.87 -11.27
N SER A 678 -19.38 20.49 -12.45
CA SER A 678 -18.60 20.21 -13.67
C SER A 678 -17.21 20.87 -13.68
N ILE A 679 -16.32 20.48 -12.77
CA ILE A 679 -14.93 21.01 -12.74
C ILE A 679 -14.06 20.45 -13.88
N TYR A 680 -14.41 19.27 -14.43
CA TYR A 680 -13.57 18.52 -15.39
C TYR A 680 -14.02 18.64 -16.86
N GLY A 681 -14.26 19.87 -17.33
CA GLY A 681 -14.61 20.20 -18.73
C GLY A 681 -13.56 19.88 -19.80
N LYS A 682 -12.61 18.96 -19.54
CA LYS A 682 -11.59 18.46 -20.48
C LYS A 682 -11.55 16.93 -20.60
N TYR A 683 -12.17 16.19 -19.68
CA TYR A 683 -12.18 14.72 -19.66
C TYR A 683 -13.61 14.15 -19.61
N SER A 684 -14.55 14.81 -20.29
CA SER A 684 -15.82 14.20 -20.68
C SER A 684 -15.56 12.86 -21.38
N LEU A 685 -16.40 11.85 -21.11
CA LEU A 685 -16.27 10.53 -21.74
C LEU A 685 -16.25 10.69 -23.28
N LYS A 686 -15.17 10.22 -23.93
CA LYS A 686 -15.10 10.08 -25.40
C LYS A 686 -15.94 8.89 -25.92
N SER A 687 -17.06 8.59 -25.25
CA SER A 687 -18.12 7.69 -25.73
C SER A 687 -19.14 8.42 -26.62
N GLY A 688 -18.98 9.73 -26.82
CA GLY A 688 -19.76 10.51 -27.78
C GLY A 688 -19.19 10.40 -29.20
N ILE A 689 -20.04 10.00 -30.15
CA ILE A 689 -19.84 10.09 -31.61
C ILE A 689 -18.71 9.19 -32.18
N ARG A 690 -18.98 7.88 -32.32
CA ARG A 690 -18.43 7.06 -33.43
C ARG A 690 -19.34 7.05 -34.67
N SER A 691 -20.38 7.89 -34.69
CA SER A 691 -21.55 7.84 -35.59
C SER A 691 -21.31 8.17 -37.08
N GLY A 692 -20.06 8.30 -37.53
CA GLY A 692 -19.72 8.82 -38.87
C GLY A 692 -18.51 8.18 -39.54
N LEU A 693 -17.98 7.07 -39.02
CA LEU A 693 -16.82 6.37 -39.59
C LEU A 693 -17.08 4.87 -39.70
N ASN A 694 -16.83 4.27 -40.86
CA ASN A 694 -16.99 2.83 -41.14
C ASN A 694 -15.86 1.97 -40.54
N VAL A 695 -15.34 2.33 -39.36
CA VAL A 695 -14.25 1.60 -38.71
C VAL A 695 -14.83 0.50 -37.82
N ILE A 696 -14.74 -0.74 -38.31
CA ILE A 696 -15.16 -1.95 -37.61
C ILE A 696 -14.34 -2.06 -36.32
N THR A 697 -14.97 -1.81 -35.17
CA THR A 697 -14.34 -1.84 -33.84
C THR A 697 -15.22 -2.58 -32.84
N LEU A 698 -14.58 -3.25 -31.88
CA LEU A 698 -15.29 -3.84 -30.73
C LEU A 698 -15.87 -2.75 -29.80
N PRO A 699 -16.98 -3.07 -29.12
CA PRO A 699 -17.59 -2.17 -28.14
C PRO A 699 -16.73 -2.04 -26.88
N THR A 700 -16.90 -0.91 -26.19
CA THR A 700 -16.25 -0.62 -24.91
C THR A 700 -17.06 -1.15 -23.72
N THR A 701 -16.41 -1.33 -22.57
CA THR A 701 -17.04 -1.61 -21.27
C THR A 701 -18.19 -0.66 -20.98
N ALA A 702 -18.03 0.64 -21.27
CA ALA A 702 -19.08 1.64 -21.09
C ALA A 702 -20.33 1.35 -21.93
N GLU A 703 -20.16 1.07 -23.24
CA GLU A 703 -21.25 0.72 -24.17
C GLU A 703 -21.93 -0.60 -23.80
N LEU A 704 -21.14 -1.62 -23.44
CA LEU A 704 -21.62 -2.91 -22.95
C LEU A 704 -22.40 -2.77 -21.63
N SER A 705 -21.98 -1.85 -20.75
CA SER A 705 -22.62 -1.62 -19.45
C SER A 705 -24.02 -1.00 -19.55
N ALA A 706 -24.37 -0.44 -20.70
CA ALA A 706 -25.69 0.10 -21.03
C ALA A 706 -26.64 -0.94 -21.66
N LEU A 707 -26.15 -2.14 -22.01
CA LEU A 707 -26.96 -3.19 -22.62
C LEU A 707 -27.92 -3.87 -21.65
N SER A 708 -28.97 -4.47 -22.22
CA SER A 708 -29.84 -5.40 -21.49
C SER A 708 -29.11 -6.70 -21.15
N LEU A 709 -29.56 -7.38 -20.08
CA LEU A 709 -29.02 -8.70 -19.70
C LEU A 709 -29.20 -9.75 -20.80
N GLN A 710 -30.19 -9.60 -21.68
CA GLN A 710 -30.42 -10.50 -22.81
C GLN A 710 -29.38 -10.27 -23.93
N ALA A 711 -29.06 -9.02 -24.25
CA ALA A 711 -28.00 -8.69 -25.21
C ALA A 711 -26.62 -9.12 -24.69
N LEU A 712 -26.32 -8.90 -23.40
CA LEU A 712 -25.08 -9.38 -22.77
C LEU A 712 -24.94 -10.91 -22.79
N LYS A 713 -26.04 -11.65 -22.66
CA LYS A 713 -26.08 -13.12 -22.76
C LYS A 713 -26.00 -13.65 -24.19
N ALA A 714 -26.25 -12.81 -25.19
CA ALA A 714 -26.05 -13.16 -26.60
C ALA A 714 -24.56 -13.10 -26.97
N LEU A 715 -23.80 -12.17 -26.38
CA LEU A 715 -22.34 -12.08 -26.53
C LEU A 715 -21.65 -13.35 -26.01
N ASP A 716 -21.84 -13.68 -24.73
CA ASP A 716 -21.64 -15.06 -24.24
C ASP A 716 -22.60 -15.39 -23.06
N PRO A 717 -22.99 -16.67 -22.89
CA PRO A 717 -24.06 -17.08 -21.97
C PRO A 717 -23.65 -17.17 -20.49
N GLY A 718 -22.38 -16.92 -20.14
CA GLY A 718 -21.84 -17.03 -18.78
C GLY A 718 -20.61 -17.93 -18.66
N ILE A 719 -19.75 -17.97 -19.69
CA ILE A 719 -18.43 -18.62 -19.69
C ILE A 719 -17.51 -17.71 -20.51
N ASP A 720 -16.55 -17.05 -19.87
CA ASP A 720 -15.91 -15.86 -20.43
C ASP A 720 -14.87 -16.17 -21.52
N PHE A 721 -15.34 -16.39 -22.75
CA PHE A 721 -14.57 -16.97 -23.87
C PHE A 721 -13.67 -16.02 -24.67
N LEU A 722 -13.62 -14.72 -24.35
CA LEU A 722 -12.80 -13.76 -25.08
C LEU A 722 -11.34 -13.79 -24.59
N THR A 723 -10.62 -14.85 -24.93
CA THR A 723 -9.21 -15.05 -24.56
C THR A 723 -8.29 -15.13 -25.78
N GLY A 724 -7.62 -14.01 -26.06
CA GLY A 724 -6.55 -13.89 -27.05
C GLY A 724 -5.89 -12.52 -26.96
N LEU A 725 -4.63 -12.41 -27.37
CA LEU A 725 -3.92 -11.12 -27.37
C LEU A 725 -4.23 -10.34 -28.65
N SER A 726 -4.70 -9.10 -28.50
CA SER A 726 -4.84 -8.19 -29.63
C SER A 726 -3.46 -7.69 -30.06
N LYS A 727 -3.07 -7.96 -31.31
CA LYS A 727 -1.78 -7.52 -31.84
C LYS A 727 -1.67 -5.99 -31.85
N SER A 728 -2.73 -5.30 -32.28
CA SER A 728 -2.79 -3.82 -32.32
C SER A 728 -2.70 -3.21 -30.92
N TYR A 729 -3.25 -3.87 -29.90
CA TYR A 729 -3.17 -3.44 -28.51
C TYR A 729 -1.74 -3.59 -27.96
N ILE A 730 -1.08 -4.72 -28.24
CA ILE A 730 0.33 -4.93 -27.87
C ILE A 730 1.25 -3.94 -28.62
N GLU A 731 1.00 -3.64 -29.89
CA GLU A 731 1.74 -2.62 -30.64
C GLU A 731 1.60 -1.22 -30.02
N LYS A 732 0.39 -0.81 -29.61
CA LYS A 732 0.16 0.43 -28.85
C LYS A 732 0.91 0.45 -27.51
N LEU A 733 0.92 -0.68 -26.81
CA LEU A 733 1.61 -0.85 -25.53
C LEU A 733 3.13 -0.74 -25.72
N ILE A 734 3.72 -1.42 -26.72
CA ILE A 734 5.12 -1.31 -27.14
C ILE A 734 5.48 0.17 -27.41
N VAL A 735 4.65 0.89 -28.16
CA VAL A 735 4.87 2.33 -28.47
C VAL A 735 4.81 3.21 -27.22
N ARG A 736 4.01 2.88 -26.20
CA ARG A 736 4.03 3.57 -24.89
C ARG A 736 5.27 3.22 -24.08
N LEU A 737 5.60 1.94 -23.94
CA LEU A 737 6.78 1.44 -23.21
C LEU A 737 8.10 1.96 -23.81
N SER A 738 8.15 2.16 -25.12
CA SER A 738 9.35 2.67 -25.85
C SER A 738 9.65 4.16 -25.61
N LYS A 739 8.71 4.92 -25.03
CA LYS A 739 8.85 6.37 -24.78
C LYS A 739 9.31 6.72 -23.37
N ASP A 740 9.44 5.71 -22.51
CA ASP A 740 9.94 5.84 -21.14
C ASP A 740 11.22 5.02 -21.02
N GLU A 741 12.32 5.68 -20.65
CA GLU A 741 13.65 5.07 -20.54
C GLU A 741 13.66 3.86 -19.58
N LYS A 742 12.79 3.87 -18.56
CA LYS A 742 12.67 2.76 -17.60
C LYS A 742 11.99 1.53 -18.18
N THR A 743 11.22 1.66 -19.26
CA THR A 743 10.44 0.55 -19.85
C THR A 743 10.82 0.22 -21.29
N ALA A 744 11.74 0.96 -21.91
CA ALA A 744 12.17 0.72 -23.29
C ALA A 744 12.78 -0.68 -23.52
N TYR A 745 13.34 -1.32 -22.48
CA TYR A 745 13.80 -2.72 -22.55
C TYR A 745 12.64 -3.72 -22.63
N LEU A 746 11.52 -3.47 -21.94
CA LEU A 746 10.31 -4.29 -21.99
C LEU A 746 9.69 -4.27 -23.38
N ALA A 747 9.65 -3.09 -24.01
CA ALA A 747 9.20 -2.93 -25.40
C ALA A 747 10.00 -3.84 -26.35
N ARG A 748 11.33 -3.91 -26.18
CA ARG A 748 12.20 -4.80 -26.96
C ARG A 748 11.94 -6.28 -26.64
N LYS A 749 11.86 -6.66 -25.35
CA LYS A 749 11.57 -8.02 -24.88
C LYS A 749 10.27 -8.57 -25.48
N ILE A 750 9.22 -7.76 -25.55
CA ILE A 750 7.93 -8.08 -26.18
C ILE A 750 8.06 -8.19 -27.71
N LEU A 751 8.70 -7.21 -28.37
CA LEU A 751 8.91 -7.24 -29.83
C LEU A 751 9.66 -8.50 -30.30
N THR A 752 10.55 -9.04 -29.47
CA THR A 752 11.31 -10.27 -29.75
C THR A 752 10.60 -11.56 -29.33
N SER A 753 9.43 -11.52 -28.69
CA SER A 753 8.75 -12.75 -28.28
C SER A 753 8.15 -13.46 -29.50
N LYS A 754 8.37 -14.77 -29.59
CA LYS A 754 7.91 -15.61 -30.69
C LYS A 754 6.39 -15.50 -30.84
N GLU A 755 5.70 -15.56 -29.72
CA GLU A 755 4.25 -15.50 -29.60
C GLU A 755 3.72 -14.16 -30.13
N PHE A 756 4.37 -13.02 -29.84
CA PHE A 756 4.02 -11.72 -30.45
C PHE A 756 4.13 -11.75 -31.98
N THR A 757 5.24 -12.26 -32.51
CA THR A 757 5.42 -12.34 -33.98
C THR A 757 4.36 -13.23 -34.65
N GLN A 758 3.91 -14.27 -33.93
CA GLN A 758 2.91 -15.23 -34.38
C GLN A 758 1.45 -14.78 -34.14
N LEU A 759 1.21 -13.67 -33.43
CA LEU A 759 -0.15 -13.12 -33.31
C LEU A 759 -0.72 -12.78 -34.70
N PRO A 760 -1.99 -13.09 -34.98
CA PRO A 760 -2.60 -12.80 -36.27
C PRO A 760 -2.68 -11.29 -36.51
N SER A 761 -2.25 -10.86 -37.70
CA SER A 761 -2.50 -9.50 -38.19
C SER A 761 -3.87 -9.45 -38.86
N PHE A 762 -4.68 -8.43 -38.58
CA PHE A 762 -6.01 -8.28 -39.18
C PHE A 762 -5.95 -8.14 -40.71
N SER A 763 -6.81 -8.87 -41.43
CA SER A 763 -7.07 -8.63 -42.86
C SER A 763 -8.52 -8.21 -43.06
N THR A 764 -8.73 -7.12 -43.80
CA THR A 764 -10.01 -6.40 -43.93
C THR A 764 -11.10 -7.13 -44.72
N GLY A 765 -10.81 -8.29 -45.31
CA GLY A 765 -11.63 -8.89 -46.38
C GLY A 765 -12.80 -9.79 -45.94
N MET A 766 -12.88 -10.21 -44.66
CA MET A 766 -13.76 -11.34 -44.27
C MET A 766 -14.90 -11.00 -43.29
N THR A 767 -14.98 -9.76 -42.79
CA THR A 767 -15.92 -9.40 -41.71
C THR A 767 -17.14 -8.63 -42.22
N LYS A 768 -18.35 -9.06 -41.85
CA LYS A 768 -19.56 -8.23 -41.91
C LYS A 768 -19.79 -7.54 -40.57
N VAL A 769 -20.72 -6.59 -40.53
CA VAL A 769 -21.20 -5.93 -39.30
C VAL A 769 -22.71 -6.11 -39.19
N ALA A 770 -23.21 -6.43 -38.01
CA ALA A 770 -24.63 -6.61 -37.75
C ALA A 770 -25.04 -6.04 -36.38
N LEU A 771 -26.34 -5.79 -36.20
CA LEU A 771 -26.95 -5.38 -34.93
C LEU A 771 -27.16 -6.60 -34.03
N LEU A 772 -26.77 -6.49 -32.75
CA LEU A 772 -27.01 -7.54 -31.75
C LEU A 772 -28.51 -7.85 -31.57
N PRO A 773 -28.85 -9.05 -31.06
CA PRO A 773 -30.18 -9.32 -30.56
C PRO A 773 -30.52 -8.34 -29.41
N PHE A 774 -31.75 -7.82 -29.40
CA PHE A 774 -32.28 -6.96 -28.32
C PHE A 774 -31.47 -5.67 -28.05
N SER A 775 -30.70 -5.17 -29.02
CA SER A 775 -29.90 -3.94 -28.92
C SER A 775 -29.71 -3.26 -30.29
N ASN A 776 -29.34 -1.98 -30.31
CA ASN A 776 -28.91 -1.28 -31.53
C ASN A 776 -27.38 -1.16 -31.64
N LEU A 777 -26.64 -1.85 -30.76
CA LEU A 777 -25.19 -1.96 -30.85
C LEU A 777 -24.80 -2.81 -32.07
N LYS A 778 -23.92 -2.25 -32.91
CA LYS A 778 -23.28 -2.93 -34.05
C LYS A 778 -22.07 -3.73 -33.56
N VAL A 779 -21.91 -4.95 -34.07
CA VAL A 779 -20.79 -5.86 -33.76
C VAL A 779 -20.23 -6.49 -35.04
N PRO A 780 -18.92 -6.82 -35.09
CA PRO A 780 -18.33 -7.57 -36.19
C PRO A 780 -18.77 -9.04 -36.15
N ILE A 781 -19.00 -9.63 -37.31
CA ILE A 781 -19.39 -11.03 -37.47
C ILE A 781 -18.63 -11.70 -38.62
N MET A 782 -18.47 -13.02 -38.52
CA MET A 782 -18.05 -13.88 -39.63
C MET A 782 -19.06 -15.00 -39.88
N SER A 783 -18.99 -15.60 -41.06
CA SER A 783 -19.75 -16.83 -41.37
C SER A 783 -19.19 -18.00 -40.56
N SER A 784 -20.04 -18.71 -39.84
CA SER A 784 -19.72 -19.94 -39.10
C SER A 784 -20.14 -21.20 -39.87
N GLY A 785 -20.24 -21.11 -41.19
CA GLY A 785 -20.65 -22.19 -42.07
C GLY A 785 -22.17 -22.38 -42.15
N MET A 786 -22.60 -23.40 -42.91
CA MET A 786 -24.01 -23.78 -43.00
C MET A 786 -24.36 -24.84 -41.94
N VAL A 787 -25.51 -24.64 -41.29
CA VAL A 787 -26.13 -25.60 -40.37
C VAL A 787 -27.60 -25.70 -40.76
N ASP A 788 -28.14 -26.91 -40.89
CA ASP A 788 -29.53 -27.18 -41.26
C ASP A 788 -30.01 -26.40 -42.51
N GLY A 789 -29.14 -26.36 -43.55
CA GLY A 789 -29.38 -25.66 -44.81
C GLY A 789 -29.32 -24.13 -44.75
N LYS A 790 -29.01 -23.53 -43.58
CA LYS A 790 -28.96 -22.08 -43.37
C LYS A 790 -27.54 -21.61 -43.11
N ILE A 791 -27.14 -20.48 -43.70
CA ILE A 791 -25.86 -19.83 -43.37
C ILE A 791 -25.97 -19.28 -41.94
N THR A 792 -25.08 -19.74 -41.07
CA THR A 792 -24.96 -19.23 -39.70
C THR A 792 -23.84 -18.20 -39.60
N TYR A 793 -24.00 -17.26 -38.68
CA TYR A 793 -23.01 -16.25 -38.34
C TYR A 793 -22.66 -16.34 -36.86
N THR A 794 -21.43 -15.96 -36.52
CA THR A 794 -20.95 -15.89 -35.15
C THR A 794 -20.19 -14.58 -34.93
N LEU A 795 -20.00 -14.19 -33.67
CA LEU A 795 -19.30 -12.94 -33.35
C LEU A 795 -17.82 -13.10 -33.68
N PHE A 796 -17.22 -12.03 -34.18
CA PHE A 796 -15.82 -12.04 -34.59
C PHE A 796 -15.06 -10.90 -33.95
N ASN A 797 -13.87 -11.21 -33.46
CA ASN A 797 -12.92 -10.26 -32.92
C ASN A 797 -11.89 -9.87 -33.99
N PRO A 798 -12.00 -8.70 -34.65
CA PRO A 798 -11.03 -8.28 -35.66
C PRO A 798 -9.66 -7.93 -35.07
N GLU A 799 -9.56 -7.73 -33.75
CA GLU A 799 -8.32 -7.38 -33.06
C GLU A 799 -7.47 -8.62 -32.71
N THR A 800 -8.09 -9.79 -32.53
CA THR A 800 -7.42 -11.09 -32.23
C THR A 800 -7.59 -12.15 -33.32
N GLY A 801 -8.43 -11.90 -34.34
CA GLY A 801 -8.73 -12.87 -35.41
C GLY A 801 -9.61 -14.06 -34.99
N GLN A 802 -10.22 -14.04 -33.81
CA GLN A 802 -10.98 -15.16 -33.25
C GLN A 802 -12.50 -15.00 -33.42
N ALA A 803 -13.20 -16.12 -33.66
CA ALA A 803 -14.65 -16.22 -33.54
C ALA A 803 -15.09 -16.70 -32.16
N PHE A 804 -16.24 -16.23 -31.68
CA PHE A 804 -16.73 -16.50 -30.32
C PHE A 804 -18.26 -16.37 -30.19
N GLY A 805 -18.78 -16.78 -29.03
CA GLY A 805 -20.17 -16.58 -28.65
C GLY A 805 -21.15 -17.58 -29.29
N LYS A 806 -22.43 -17.20 -29.32
CA LYS A 806 -23.49 -18.01 -29.94
C LYS A 806 -23.48 -17.92 -31.47
N ARG A 807 -24.15 -18.88 -32.11
CA ARG A 807 -24.54 -18.79 -33.52
C ARG A 807 -25.83 -18.01 -33.69
N PHE A 808 -25.93 -17.34 -34.82
CA PHE A 808 -27.04 -16.49 -35.21
C PHE A 808 -27.41 -16.73 -36.68
N LEU A 809 -28.68 -16.46 -36.99
CA LEU A 809 -29.12 -16.15 -38.35
C LEU A 809 -29.06 -14.62 -38.53
N LEU A 810 -28.81 -14.16 -39.76
CA LEU A 810 -28.78 -12.74 -40.10
C LEU A 810 -30.04 -12.39 -40.91
N ALA A 811 -30.83 -11.43 -40.44
CA ALA A 811 -32.00 -10.91 -41.14
C ALA A 811 -32.07 -9.39 -40.97
N ASN A 812 -32.15 -8.64 -42.08
CA ASN A 812 -32.22 -7.18 -42.11
C ASN A 812 -31.13 -6.51 -41.23
N ASP A 813 -29.88 -6.92 -41.45
CA ASP A 813 -28.68 -6.54 -40.69
C ASP A 813 -28.75 -6.77 -39.17
N ARG A 814 -29.68 -7.59 -38.68
CA ARG A 814 -29.85 -7.95 -37.27
C ARG A 814 -29.62 -9.45 -37.04
N LEU A 815 -28.93 -9.77 -35.95
CA LEU A 815 -28.71 -11.13 -35.49
C LEU A 815 -29.95 -11.66 -34.76
N ILE A 816 -30.37 -12.87 -35.14
CA ILE A 816 -31.44 -13.65 -34.51
C ILE A 816 -30.79 -14.92 -33.94
N PRO A 817 -31.01 -15.28 -32.66
CA PRO A 817 -30.43 -16.50 -32.08
C PRO A 817 -30.74 -17.76 -32.90
N PHE A 818 -29.73 -18.60 -33.12
CA PHE A 818 -29.91 -19.91 -33.73
C PHE A 818 -30.15 -20.97 -32.63
N GLU A 819 -31.21 -21.77 -32.79
CA GLU A 819 -31.52 -22.94 -31.94
C GLU A 819 -31.43 -24.21 -32.80
N ARG A 820 -30.78 -25.25 -32.28
CA ARG A 820 -30.41 -26.47 -33.04
C ARG A 820 -31.44 -27.58 -32.84
N ASN A 821 -32.57 -27.47 -33.55
CA ASN A 821 -33.72 -28.39 -33.71
C ASN A 821 -34.31 -29.05 -32.44
N GLN A 822 -35.62 -28.89 -32.26
CA GLN A 822 -36.35 -29.39 -31.09
C GLN A 822 -36.68 -30.90 -31.18
N ASP A 823 -36.42 -31.55 -32.32
CA ASP A 823 -36.92 -32.87 -32.70
C ASP A 823 -36.16 -34.08 -32.11
N ARG A 824 -35.46 -33.92 -30.99
CA ARG A 824 -34.59 -34.98 -30.41
C ARG A 824 -35.20 -35.77 -29.24
N LEU A 825 -36.53 -35.73 -29.09
CA LEU A 825 -37.27 -36.46 -28.04
C LEU A 825 -37.77 -37.86 -28.45
N ALA A 826 -37.47 -38.33 -29.66
CA ALA A 826 -38.13 -39.50 -30.26
C ALA A 826 -37.24 -40.75 -30.49
N TYR A 827 -35.91 -40.69 -30.25
CA TYR A 827 -34.98 -41.70 -30.81
C TYR A 827 -33.99 -42.38 -29.85
N ASP A 828 -34.09 -42.20 -28.52
CA ASP A 828 -33.32 -42.97 -27.53
C ASP A 828 -34.05 -44.24 -27.05
N LYS A 829 -34.42 -45.09 -28.01
CA LYS A 829 -34.90 -46.47 -27.79
C LYS A 829 -34.46 -47.41 -28.92
N HIS A 830 -33.14 -47.58 -29.09
CA HIS A 830 -32.51 -48.85 -29.52
C HIS A 830 -30.99 -48.65 -29.67
N ASN A 831 -30.19 -49.21 -28.75
CA ASN A 831 -29.05 -50.09 -29.04
C ASN A 831 -28.26 -50.38 -27.75
N ASP A 832 -28.63 -51.47 -27.07
CA ASP A 832 -27.89 -52.02 -25.94
C ASP A 832 -27.47 -53.46 -26.27
N CYS A 833 -26.37 -53.59 -27.02
CA CYS A 833 -25.64 -54.84 -27.29
C CYS A 833 -24.32 -54.57 -28.03
N PHE A 834 -23.38 -55.52 -27.92
CA PHE A 834 -21.99 -55.49 -28.44
C PHE A 834 -21.07 -54.46 -27.73
N PHE A 835 -19.86 -54.79 -27.25
CA PHE A 835 -19.05 -56.01 -27.38
C PHE A 835 -18.43 -56.46 -26.03
N ARG A 836 -18.10 -57.75 -25.94
CA ARG A 836 -17.24 -58.36 -24.90
C ARG A 836 -16.11 -59.16 -25.58
N LEU A 837 -14.99 -59.38 -24.88
CA LEU A 837 -13.75 -60.09 -25.32
C LEU A 837 -12.91 -59.24 -26.30
N LYS A 838 -11.58 -59.11 -26.16
CA LYS A 838 -10.56 -60.12 -25.79
C LYS A 838 -9.54 -59.63 -24.73
N ARG A 839 -8.75 -60.58 -24.20
CA ARG A 839 -7.57 -60.34 -23.34
C ARG A 839 -6.26 -60.64 -24.09
N GLY A 840 -5.24 -59.82 -23.84
CA GLY A 840 -3.88 -60.25 -23.51
C GLY A 840 -2.90 -60.68 -24.62
N ALA A 841 -1.71 -60.07 -24.59
CA ALA A 841 -0.41 -60.73 -24.79
C ALA A 841 0.69 -59.87 -24.13
N SER A 842 1.80 -60.49 -23.70
CA SER A 842 2.98 -59.82 -23.13
C SER A 842 4.11 -59.74 -24.15
N LEU A 843 5.00 -58.74 -24.04
CA LEU A 843 6.36 -58.84 -24.58
C LEU A 843 7.35 -58.05 -23.70
N THR A 844 8.43 -58.70 -23.30
CA THR A 844 9.51 -58.16 -22.47
C THR A 844 10.80 -58.01 -23.29
N LYS A 845 11.63 -57.02 -22.94
CA LYS A 845 13.09 -57.07 -23.14
C LYS A 845 13.82 -56.06 -22.26
N SER A 846 15.11 -56.25 -22.06
CA SER A 846 15.89 -55.68 -20.95
C SER A 846 17.33 -55.34 -21.34
N CYS A 847 18.04 -54.72 -20.39
CA CYS A 847 19.50 -54.55 -20.31
C CYS A 847 20.16 -53.51 -21.24
N PHE A 848 20.76 -52.49 -20.62
CA PHE A 848 22.23 -52.42 -20.53
C PHE A 848 22.64 -51.88 -19.14
N SER A 849 23.92 -51.93 -18.78
CA SER A 849 24.39 -51.66 -17.39
C SER A 849 25.84 -51.18 -17.33
N ARG A 850 26.25 -50.72 -16.13
CA ARG A 850 27.63 -50.33 -15.70
C ARG A 850 28.10 -48.94 -16.19
N ASN A 851 28.96 -48.20 -15.48
CA ASN A 851 29.73 -48.55 -14.27
C ASN A 851 30.05 -47.32 -13.35
N SER A 852 30.11 -47.56 -12.03
CA SER A 852 31.06 -47.06 -10.99
C SER A 852 31.91 -45.77 -11.22
N VAL A 853 32.25 -44.92 -10.23
CA VAL A 853 33.15 -45.20 -9.06
C VAL A 853 33.14 -44.02 -8.02
N LYS A 854 33.34 -44.33 -6.73
CA LYS A 854 33.81 -43.50 -5.57
C LYS A 854 32.98 -42.34 -4.96
N SER A 855 32.92 -42.41 -3.64
CA SER A 855 32.84 -41.30 -2.68
C SER A 855 34.20 -40.61 -2.47
N VAL A 856 34.20 -39.35 -2.01
CA VAL A 856 35.37 -38.61 -1.48
C VAL A 856 34.93 -37.84 -0.22
N ASP A 857 35.88 -37.55 0.67
CA ASP A 857 35.69 -37.19 2.07
C ASP A 857 35.43 -35.68 2.35
N LEU A 858 35.03 -35.36 3.60
CA LEU A 858 34.83 -33.99 4.09
C LEU A 858 36.04 -33.48 4.91
N SER A 859 36.96 -32.73 4.27
CA SER A 859 38.05 -32.08 5.05
C SER A 859 38.71 -30.83 4.42
N GLU A 860 37.96 -29.87 3.84
CA GLU A 860 38.57 -28.59 3.40
C GLU A 860 37.62 -27.36 3.41
N SER A 861 36.90 -27.12 4.51
CA SER A 861 35.79 -26.15 4.58
C SER A 861 36.09 -24.80 5.27
N ILE A 862 37.35 -24.50 5.62
CA ILE A 862 37.70 -23.27 6.38
C ILE A 862 38.53 -22.27 5.55
N HIS A 863 39.48 -22.73 4.72
CA HIS A 863 40.38 -21.81 3.99
C HIS A 863 39.81 -21.30 2.66
N LEU A 864 39.04 -22.13 1.94
CA LEU A 864 38.33 -21.73 0.72
C LEU A 864 37.21 -20.70 0.98
N THR A 865 36.74 -20.62 2.22
CA THR A 865 35.62 -19.75 2.64
C THR A 865 36.10 -18.30 2.77
N SER A 866 37.17 -18.05 3.54
CA SER A 866 37.73 -16.70 3.69
C SER A 866 38.26 -16.11 2.37
N LEU A 867 38.79 -16.94 1.48
CA LEU A 867 39.22 -16.52 0.14
C LEU A 867 38.03 -16.06 -0.74
N ARG A 868 36.85 -16.66 -0.57
CA ARG A 868 35.61 -16.23 -1.26
C ARG A 868 35.01 -14.98 -0.63
N GLU A 869 35.04 -14.86 0.70
CA GLU A 869 34.59 -13.68 1.46
C GLU A 869 35.43 -12.45 1.07
N ASP A 870 36.76 -12.53 1.17
CA ASP A 870 37.70 -11.48 0.76
C ASP A 870 37.52 -11.06 -0.72
N GLN A 871 37.27 -12.01 -1.62
CA GLN A 871 37.03 -11.68 -3.03
C GLN A 871 35.67 -10.98 -3.24
N SER A 872 34.63 -11.38 -2.52
CA SER A 872 33.34 -10.69 -2.59
C SER A 872 33.42 -9.24 -2.11
N ILE A 873 34.29 -8.93 -1.15
CA ILE A 873 34.52 -7.58 -0.64
C ILE A 873 35.37 -6.76 -1.60
N LYS A 874 36.40 -7.35 -2.23
CA LYS A 874 37.19 -6.71 -3.30
C LYS A 874 36.29 -6.26 -4.46
N ASN A 875 35.44 -7.16 -4.96
CA ASN A 875 34.50 -6.88 -6.04
C ASN A 875 33.55 -5.70 -5.69
N GLU A 876 33.06 -5.64 -4.44
CA GLU A 876 32.19 -4.53 -3.99
C GLU A 876 32.97 -3.21 -3.83
N LEU A 877 34.20 -3.26 -3.32
CA LEU A 877 35.09 -2.09 -3.20
C LEU A 877 35.42 -1.50 -4.60
N GLU A 878 35.70 -2.36 -5.57
CA GLU A 878 35.91 -1.98 -6.97
C GLU A 878 34.64 -1.34 -7.55
N ARG A 879 33.48 -1.98 -7.36
CA ARG A 879 32.17 -1.47 -7.84
C ARG A 879 31.85 -0.07 -7.31
N ILE A 880 32.03 0.20 -6.01
CA ILE A 880 31.77 1.53 -5.45
C ILE A 880 32.83 2.55 -5.85
N THR A 881 34.11 2.16 -5.95
CA THR A 881 35.18 3.10 -6.31
C THR A 881 35.16 3.48 -7.79
N GLU A 882 34.80 2.56 -8.69
CA GLU A 882 34.53 2.89 -10.11
C GLU A 882 33.34 3.86 -10.23
N LYS A 883 32.23 3.60 -9.51
CA LYS A 883 31.06 4.48 -9.51
C LYS A 883 31.39 5.91 -9.07
N VAL A 884 32.25 6.07 -8.06
CA VAL A 884 32.74 7.39 -7.62
C VAL A 884 33.63 8.03 -8.69
N ARG A 885 34.66 7.32 -9.19
CA ARG A 885 35.58 7.82 -10.25
C ARG A 885 34.84 8.32 -11.50
N LEU A 886 33.72 7.68 -11.85
CA LEU A 886 32.92 8.02 -13.04
C LEU A 886 31.78 9.02 -12.76
N GLY A 887 31.66 9.55 -11.53
CA GLY A 887 30.62 10.51 -11.16
C GLY A 887 29.18 10.01 -11.34
N LYS A 888 28.96 8.69 -11.43
CA LYS A 888 27.69 8.11 -11.86
C LYS A 888 26.62 8.23 -10.76
N ASN A 889 25.48 8.81 -11.13
CA ASN A 889 24.25 8.72 -10.34
C ASN A 889 23.82 7.25 -10.16
N PRO A 890 23.05 6.91 -9.11
CA PRO A 890 22.54 5.56 -8.91
C PRO A 890 21.70 5.06 -10.09
N THR A 891 21.91 3.81 -10.52
CA THR A 891 21.06 3.19 -11.55
C THR A 891 19.68 2.83 -10.98
N ALA A 892 18.69 2.59 -11.85
CA ALA A 892 17.37 2.13 -11.42
C ALA A 892 17.43 0.84 -10.58
N GLU A 893 18.34 -0.09 -10.93
CA GLU A 893 18.58 -1.33 -10.18
C GLU A 893 19.27 -1.12 -8.83
N GLU A 894 20.07 -0.07 -8.67
CA GLU A 894 20.64 0.30 -7.38
C GLU A 894 19.63 1.02 -6.49
N LEU A 895 18.77 1.86 -7.08
CA LEU A 895 17.66 2.50 -6.37
C LEU A 895 16.63 1.47 -5.91
N GLN A 896 16.30 0.49 -6.76
CA GLN A 896 15.40 -0.60 -6.37
C GLN A 896 16.02 -1.41 -5.23
N ARG A 897 17.27 -1.89 -5.36
CA ARG A 897 17.95 -2.62 -4.25
C ARG A 897 18.06 -1.81 -2.96
N ALA A 898 18.18 -0.49 -3.03
CA ALA A 898 18.14 0.38 -1.86
C ALA A 898 16.73 0.44 -1.23
N VAL A 899 15.67 0.51 -2.04
CA VAL A 899 14.27 0.40 -1.57
C VAL A 899 13.99 -0.98 -0.96
N ASP A 900 14.39 -2.07 -1.64
CA ASP A 900 14.21 -3.45 -1.15
C ASP A 900 14.93 -3.66 0.19
N THR A 901 16.13 -3.08 0.34
CA THR A 901 16.91 -3.11 1.59
C THR A 901 16.26 -2.28 2.69
N LEU A 902 15.75 -1.08 2.39
CA LEU A 902 15.01 -0.26 3.36
C LEU A 902 13.70 -0.92 3.79
N GLU A 903 12.98 -1.56 2.88
CA GLU A 903 11.74 -2.28 3.18
C GLU A 903 12.02 -3.47 4.13
N TYR A 904 13.01 -4.31 3.79
CA TYR A 904 13.46 -5.40 4.68
C TYR A 904 13.87 -4.89 6.06
N LEU A 905 14.74 -3.87 6.13
CA LEU A 905 15.20 -3.33 7.40
C LEU A 905 14.05 -2.73 8.21
N SER A 906 13.10 -2.03 7.56
CA SER A 906 11.93 -1.43 8.23
C SER A 906 10.98 -2.46 8.87
N GLN A 907 10.90 -3.67 8.32
CA GLN A 907 10.11 -4.78 8.87
C GLN A 907 10.82 -5.46 10.06
N GLU A 908 12.15 -5.37 10.11
CA GLU A 908 13.01 -6.08 11.06
C GLU A 908 13.57 -5.18 12.18
N MET A 909 13.23 -3.88 12.21
CA MET A 909 13.59 -2.96 13.29
C MET A 909 13.01 -3.41 14.64
N THR A 910 13.71 -3.09 15.73
CA THR A 910 13.24 -3.31 17.10
C THR A 910 13.07 -1.96 17.78
N ASP A 911 11.88 -1.68 18.30
CA ASP A 911 11.63 -0.46 19.08
C ASP A 911 12.39 -0.55 20.41
N SER A 912 13.32 0.37 20.64
CA SER A 912 14.28 0.33 21.75
C SER A 912 14.76 1.75 22.08
N PRO A 913 14.38 2.32 23.24
CA PRO A 913 14.74 3.68 23.63
C PRO A 913 16.25 3.93 23.67
N ALA A 914 17.05 3.01 24.21
CA ALA A 914 18.51 3.16 24.26
C ALA A 914 19.17 3.15 22.87
N LEU A 915 18.55 2.48 21.88
CA LEU A 915 18.99 2.52 20.49
C LEU A 915 18.62 3.83 19.80
N ALA A 916 17.43 4.38 20.09
CA ALA A 916 17.03 5.71 19.65
C ALA A 916 17.96 6.78 20.25
N ASP A 917 18.14 6.81 21.57
CA ASP A 917 19.05 7.71 22.27
C ASP A 917 20.47 7.64 21.71
N PHE A 918 21.02 6.43 21.50
CA PHE A 918 22.34 6.26 20.87
C PHE A 918 22.39 6.86 19.46
N THR A 919 21.35 6.68 18.66
CA THR A 919 21.29 7.11 17.25
C THR A 919 21.05 8.62 17.11
N GLU A 920 20.29 9.23 18.02
CA GLU A 920 19.91 10.66 17.97
C GLU A 920 20.97 11.59 18.59
N ALA A 921 21.60 11.20 19.72
CA ALA A 921 22.58 12.05 20.41
C ALA A 921 23.68 11.31 21.19
N GLY A 922 23.39 10.12 21.72
CA GLY A 922 24.24 9.40 22.69
C GLY A 922 25.53 8.80 22.13
N ASN A 923 25.63 8.62 20.79
CA ASN A 923 26.76 7.96 20.13
C ASN A 923 28.13 8.47 20.59
N GLU A 924 28.35 9.80 20.60
CA GLU A 924 29.64 10.36 20.95
C GLU A 924 30.02 10.08 22.41
N GLY A 925 29.09 10.21 23.36
CA GLY A 925 29.34 9.94 24.78
C GLY A 925 29.68 8.47 25.04
N ILE A 926 28.81 7.57 24.57
CA ILE A 926 28.95 6.11 24.69
C ILE A 926 30.26 5.63 24.03
N ASN A 927 30.58 6.13 22.84
CA ASN A 927 31.82 5.74 22.16
C ASN A 927 33.09 6.42 22.72
N GLN A 928 33.01 7.62 23.30
CA GLN A 928 34.13 8.20 24.05
C GLN A 928 34.41 7.40 25.34
N TYR A 929 33.38 6.95 26.04
CA TYR A 929 33.52 6.06 27.19
C TYR A 929 34.16 4.73 26.80
N LEU A 930 33.63 4.04 25.78
CA LEU A 930 34.16 2.75 25.31
C LEU A 930 35.61 2.83 24.78
N ARG A 931 35.99 3.93 24.11
CA ARG A 931 37.35 4.09 23.56
C ARG A 931 38.38 4.63 24.56
N TYR A 932 37.96 5.38 25.58
CA TYR A 932 38.88 6.15 26.45
C TYR A 932 38.57 6.12 27.96
N ALA A 933 37.51 5.45 28.42
CA ALA A 933 36.99 5.51 29.79
C ALA A 933 36.74 6.95 30.27
N LYS A 934 36.08 7.77 29.43
CA LYS A 934 35.75 9.19 29.71
C LYS A 934 34.25 9.43 29.79
N GLY A 935 33.86 10.31 30.72
CA GLY A 935 32.46 10.61 31.04
C GLY A 935 31.82 9.55 31.94
N ASP A 936 30.61 9.82 32.39
CA ASP A 936 29.78 8.82 33.10
C ASP A 936 28.69 8.34 32.15
N TYR A 937 29.02 7.30 31.39
CA TYR A 937 28.12 6.62 30.45
C TYR A 937 27.99 5.12 30.78
N SER A 938 28.31 4.75 32.03
CA SER A 938 28.48 3.35 32.44
C SER A 938 27.18 2.55 32.35
N SER A 939 26.05 3.16 32.71
CA SER A 939 24.70 2.58 32.59
C SER A 939 24.23 2.49 31.15
N GLN A 940 24.37 3.57 30.36
CA GLN A 940 23.92 3.61 28.96
C GLN A 940 24.72 2.63 28.08
N VAL A 941 25.99 2.42 28.38
CA VAL A 941 26.82 1.38 27.73
C VAL A 941 26.32 -0.02 28.08
N ALA A 942 25.99 -0.30 29.34
CA ALA A 942 25.45 -1.60 29.75
C ALA A 942 24.06 -1.86 29.15
N GLU A 943 23.21 -0.83 29.08
CA GLU A 943 21.88 -0.88 28.48
C GLU A 943 21.96 -1.13 26.97
N LEU A 944 22.75 -0.35 26.22
CA LEU A 944 22.90 -0.53 24.77
C LEU A 944 23.55 -1.88 24.41
N MET A 945 24.47 -2.41 25.22
CA MET A 945 25.01 -3.77 25.03
C MET A 945 23.94 -4.85 25.25
N ASN A 946 23.05 -4.66 26.24
CA ASN A 946 21.92 -5.57 26.50
C ASN A 946 20.84 -5.49 25.40
N GLU A 947 20.62 -4.32 24.80
CA GLU A 947 19.76 -4.17 23.63
C GLU A 947 20.39 -4.77 22.37
N TYR A 948 21.69 -4.55 22.14
CA TYR A 948 22.41 -5.06 20.97
C TYR A 948 22.28 -6.57 20.78
N GLU A 949 22.37 -7.36 21.85
CA GLU A 949 22.21 -8.82 21.78
C GLU A 949 20.79 -9.27 21.38
N LYS A 950 19.76 -8.43 21.60
CA LYS A 950 18.36 -8.70 21.21
C LYS A 950 18.06 -8.37 19.75
N LEU A 951 18.83 -7.46 19.14
CA LEU A 951 18.63 -7.05 17.76
C LEU A 951 18.82 -8.23 16.79
N LYS A 952 18.16 -8.16 15.63
CA LYS A 952 18.32 -9.16 14.57
C LYS A 952 19.65 -9.01 13.84
N ASP A 953 20.23 -10.12 13.37
CA ASP A 953 21.47 -10.12 12.59
C ASP A 953 21.22 -9.60 11.16
N TYR A 954 22.23 -8.93 10.57
CA TYR A 954 22.20 -8.43 9.19
C TYR A 954 23.30 -9.08 8.34
N GLU A 955 22.93 -9.76 7.25
CA GLU A 955 23.86 -10.51 6.40
C GLU A 955 24.36 -9.75 5.15
N GLY A 956 23.91 -8.51 4.93
CA GLY A 956 24.33 -7.69 3.80
C GLY A 956 25.69 -7.01 3.98
N PHE A 957 26.11 -6.25 2.97
CA PHE A 957 27.23 -5.30 3.12
C PHE A 957 26.76 -4.05 3.85
N SER A 958 27.61 -3.45 4.68
CA SER A 958 27.35 -2.12 5.23
C SER A 958 28.56 -1.19 5.09
N TYR A 959 28.29 0.12 5.11
CA TYR A 959 29.22 1.17 4.72
C TYR A 959 29.30 2.21 5.82
N ARG A 960 30.51 2.54 6.29
CA ARG A 960 30.74 3.57 7.31
C ARG A 960 31.68 4.65 6.77
N VAL A 961 31.32 5.90 7.00
CA VAL A 961 32.19 7.06 6.78
C VAL A 961 32.71 7.56 8.12
N MET A 962 33.99 7.86 8.19
CA MET A 962 34.61 8.55 9.33
C MET A 962 35.79 9.41 8.85
N THR A 963 36.41 10.18 9.75
CA THR A 963 37.65 10.92 9.46
C THR A 963 38.77 10.50 10.38
N MET A 964 40.00 10.51 9.87
CA MET A 964 41.19 10.04 10.59
C MET A 964 42.44 10.83 10.15
N PRO A 965 43.45 11.03 11.02
CA PRO A 965 44.71 11.67 10.62
C PRO A 965 45.40 10.90 9.47
N ALA A 966 45.91 11.62 8.47
CA ALA A 966 46.50 11.03 7.26
C ALA A 966 47.57 9.97 7.57
N ALA A 967 48.51 10.29 8.46
CA ALA A 967 49.58 9.39 8.89
C ALA A 967 49.08 8.06 9.52
N ARG A 968 47.84 7.99 10.04
CA ARG A 968 47.25 6.72 10.50
C ARG A 968 46.58 5.94 9.35
N ILE A 969 46.08 6.62 8.33
CA ILE A 969 45.52 5.98 7.12
C ILE A 969 46.64 5.33 6.29
N GLU A 970 47.83 5.92 6.31
CA GLU A 970 49.05 5.34 5.72
C GLU A 970 49.43 4.01 6.39
N LEU A 971 49.33 3.93 7.73
CA LEU A 971 49.61 2.73 8.51
C LEU A 971 48.59 1.58 8.31
N LEU A 972 47.41 1.83 7.76
CA LEU A 972 46.42 0.77 7.49
C LEU A 972 46.72 0.09 6.14
N THR A 973 47.37 -1.07 6.14
CA THR A 973 47.67 -1.87 4.95
C THR A 973 46.83 -3.16 4.88
N VAL A 974 46.77 -3.77 3.69
CA VAL A 974 46.06 -5.03 3.48
C VAL A 974 46.75 -6.15 4.27
N GLY A 975 45.97 -6.99 4.97
CA GLY A 975 46.44 -7.99 5.92
C GLY A 975 46.64 -7.46 7.35
N ASN A 976 46.33 -6.18 7.64
CA ASN A 976 46.30 -5.70 9.02
C ASN A 976 45.03 -6.17 9.74
N ILE A 977 45.18 -6.58 11.00
CA ILE A 977 44.06 -6.89 11.88
C ILE A 977 43.75 -5.66 12.74
N VAL A 978 42.51 -5.20 12.71
CA VAL A 978 42.02 -4.00 13.43
C VAL A 978 40.73 -4.26 14.19
N LEU A 979 40.41 -3.39 15.15
CA LEU A 979 39.08 -3.31 15.77
C LEU A 979 38.72 -1.85 16.09
N ASP A 980 37.44 -1.59 16.34
CA ASP A 980 36.97 -0.36 17.00
C ASP A 980 36.53 -0.74 18.42
N LYS A 981 37.00 -0.02 19.45
CA LYS A 981 36.55 -0.25 20.83
C LYS A 981 35.17 0.30 21.11
N GLY A 982 34.70 1.25 20.30
CA GLY A 982 33.32 1.70 20.32
C GLY A 982 32.45 0.91 19.36
N PHE A 983 31.14 1.03 19.50
CA PHE A 983 30.18 0.60 18.47
C PHE A 983 30.49 1.29 17.13
N ALA A 984 30.50 0.52 16.05
CA ALA A 984 30.66 1.06 14.71
C ALA A 984 29.30 1.18 14.02
N SER A 985 28.74 2.40 13.99
CA SER A 985 27.61 2.76 13.16
C SER A 985 27.99 2.71 11.68
N SER A 986 27.15 2.06 10.89
CA SER A 986 27.25 1.96 9.42
C SER A 986 25.84 2.05 8.82
N SER A 987 25.74 2.28 7.50
CA SER A 987 24.48 2.22 6.76
C SER A 987 24.50 1.01 5.83
N ALA A 988 23.34 0.39 5.59
CA ALA A 988 23.18 -0.70 4.61
C ALA A 988 23.29 -0.23 3.14
N ILE A 989 23.31 1.09 2.89
CA ILE A 989 23.20 1.67 1.55
C ILE A 989 24.35 2.64 1.30
N PHE A 990 25.26 2.27 0.39
CA PHE A 990 26.45 3.06 0.08
C PHE A 990 26.14 4.52 -0.29
N ASN A 991 25.03 4.80 -0.98
CA ASN A 991 24.68 6.17 -1.36
C ASN A 991 24.35 7.03 -0.12
N ASN A 992 23.64 6.47 0.87
CA ASN A 992 23.26 7.17 2.10
C ASN A 992 24.50 7.43 2.96
N ALA A 993 25.35 6.40 3.13
CA ALA A 993 26.65 6.56 3.78
C ALA A 993 27.54 7.61 3.06
N LYS A 994 27.49 7.69 1.72
CA LYS A 994 28.24 8.67 0.93
C LYS A 994 27.79 10.11 1.22
N GLU A 995 26.53 10.36 1.57
CA GLU A 995 26.07 11.71 1.94
C GLU A 995 26.74 12.22 3.23
N TRP A 996 27.18 11.33 4.13
CA TRP A 996 27.97 11.69 5.32
C TRP A 996 29.35 12.28 4.97
N LEU A 997 29.85 12.13 3.73
CA LEU A 997 31.06 12.85 3.24
C LEU A 997 30.80 14.35 3.01
N ALA A 998 29.55 14.74 2.75
CA ALA A 998 29.13 16.13 2.53
C ALA A 998 28.67 16.83 3.82
N ASP A 999 28.39 16.06 4.88
CA ASP A 999 27.86 16.54 6.14
C ASP A 999 28.88 17.41 6.93
N LYS A 1000 28.33 18.40 7.65
CA LYS A 1000 29.04 19.34 8.53
C LYS A 1000 29.24 18.77 9.94
N TYR A 1001 28.49 17.75 10.36
CA TYR A 1001 28.67 17.11 11.67
C TYR A 1001 30.02 16.36 11.77
N ILE A 1002 30.55 15.84 10.66
CA ILE A 1002 31.92 15.31 10.60
C ILE A 1002 32.92 16.48 10.54
N ARG A 1003 33.47 16.86 11.70
CA ARG A 1003 34.39 17.99 11.89
C ARG A 1003 35.63 17.94 10.97
N LYS A 1004 35.60 18.68 9.85
CA LYS A 1004 36.76 18.93 8.98
C LYS A 1004 37.89 19.65 9.71
N SER A 1005 38.88 18.88 10.16
CA SER A 1005 40.21 19.38 10.54
C SER A 1005 41.13 19.40 9.30
N LYS A 1006 42.02 20.39 9.15
CA LYS A 1006 43.02 20.42 8.07
C LYS A 1006 44.05 19.27 8.11
N ARG A 1007 44.00 18.37 9.11
CA ARG A 1007 44.91 17.23 9.30
C ARG A 1007 44.24 15.86 9.13
N ASN A 1008 42.91 15.80 8.98
CA ASN A 1008 42.16 14.56 8.84
C ASN A 1008 41.71 14.37 7.38
N LYS A 1009 41.89 13.18 6.81
CA LYS A 1009 41.19 12.75 5.58
C LYS A 1009 39.91 11.99 5.95
N TYR A 1010 39.00 11.86 4.98
CA TYR A 1010 37.88 10.90 5.08
C TYR A 1010 38.35 9.49 4.75
N ILE A 1011 37.71 8.52 5.39
CA ILE A 1011 37.86 7.10 5.10
C ILE A 1011 36.48 6.43 5.06
N VAL A 1012 36.28 5.57 4.06
CA VAL A 1012 35.08 4.75 3.88
C VAL A 1012 35.45 3.30 4.18
N ILE A 1013 34.69 2.63 5.04
CA ILE A 1013 34.88 1.23 5.41
C ILE A 1013 33.68 0.44 4.86
N VAL A 1014 33.96 -0.60 4.07
CA VAL A 1014 32.99 -1.58 3.57
C VAL A 1014 33.12 -2.84 4.42
N TYR A 1015 32.09 -3.11 5.23
CA TYR A 1015 32.02 -4.30 6.08
C TYR A 1015 31.49 -5.50 5.28
N GLY A 1016 32.29 -6.57 5.23
CA GLY A 1016 31.92 -7.86 4.67
C GLY A 1016 30.64 -8.47 5.22
N LYS A 1017 30.01 -9.34 4.43
CA LYS A 1017 28.73 -9.99 4.75
C LYS A 1017 28.82 -10.86 6.01
N GLU A 1018 29.96 -11.52 6.16
CA GLU A 1018 30.30 -12.49 7.20
C GLU A 1018 30.64 -11.88 8.57
N ILE A 1019 30.84 -10.56 8.65
CA ILE A 1019 30.97 -9.82 9.92
C ILE A 1019 29.62 -9.82 10.64
N ARG A 1020 29.62 -10.03 11.97
CA ARG A 1020 28.38 -9.88 12.75
C ARG A 1020 27.99 -8.40 12.82
N LYS A 1021 26.87 -8.07 12.20
CA LYS A 1021 26.20 -6.77 12.30
C LYS A 1021 24.77 -6.97 12.78
N LYS A 1022 24.23 -5.99 13.48
CA LYS A 1022 22.83 -5.95 13.91
C LYS A 1022 22.04 -4.93 13.10
N ILE A 1023 20.76 -5.25 12.84
CA ILE A 1023 19.75 -4.32 12.35
C ILE A 1023 19.49 -3.32 13.49
N ALA A 1024 19.95 -2.10 13.29
CA ALA A 1024 19.92 -1.02 14.28
C ALA A 1024 19.06 0.16 13.79
N GLY A 1025 18.16 -0.13 12.84
CA GLY A 1025 17.30 0.84 12.18
C GLY A 1025 16.37 1.54 13.17
N THR A 1026 16.25 2.86 13.02
CA THR A 1026 15.30 3.68 13.77
C THR A 1026 14.41 4.47 12.80
N SER A 1027 13.43 5.20 13.34
CA SER A 1027 12.66 6.21 12.61
C SER A 1027 13.52 7.31 12.00
N LEU A 1028 14.69 7.63 12.59
CA LEU A 1028 15.65 8.60 12.07
C LEU A 1028 16.60 8.02 11.01
N LEU A 1029 17.12 6.80 11.23
CA LEU A 1029 18.03 6.11 10.30
C LEU A 1029 17.57 4.66 10.09
N THR A 1030 16.66 4.44 9.15
CA THR A 1030 16.06 3.13 8.87
C THR A 1030 17.07 2.11 8.30
N ASP A 1031 18.15 2.58 7.66
CA ASP A 1031 19.22 1.75 7.13
C ASP A 1031 20.43 1.60 8.08
N HIS A 1032 20.30 1.99 9.36
CA HIS A 1032 21.37 1.91 10.35
C HIS A 1032 21.70 0.45 10.71
N ILE A 1033 22.98 0.12 10.57
CA ILE A 1033 23.57 -1.20 10.81
C ILE A 1033 24.72 -1.03 11.81
N LEU A 1034 24.70 -1.80 12.90
CA LEU A 1034 25.60 -1.61 14.04
C LEU A 1034 26.52 -2.81 14.23
N ILE A 1035 27.82 -2.59 14.42
CA ILE A 1035 28.80 -3.62 14.77
C ILE A 1035 29.22 -3.43 16.23
N SER A 1036 29.31 -4.54 16.96
CA SER A 1036 29.71 -4.61 18.37
C SER A 1036 31.11 -4.06 18.65
N PRO A 1037 31.32 -3.45 19.83
CA PRO A 1037 32.64 -3.14 20.37
C PRO A 1037 33.60 -4.34 20.29
N GLY A 1038 34.81 -4.09 19.80
CA GLY A 1038 35.92 -5.05 19.85
C GLY A 1038 35.89 -6.17 18.79
N GLU A 1039 34.93 -6.19 17.87
CA GLU A 1039 34.91 -7.15 16.76
C GLU A 1039 36.21 -7.06 15.93
N LYS A 1040 36.90 -8.19 15.73
CA LYS A 1040 38.18 -8.24 14.99
C LYS A 1040 37.96 -8.29 13.48
N LEU A 1041 38.66 -7.42 12.76
CA LEU A 1041 38.52 -7.18 11.33
C LEU A 1041 39.87 -7.33 10.61
N ASN A 1042 39.90 -8.03 9.49
CA ASN A 1042 41.03 -8.08 8.57
C ASN A 1042 40.83 -7.05 7.46
N ILE A 1043 41.82 -6.20 7.16
CA ILE A 1043 41.78 -5.32 5.98
C ILE A 1043 42.10 -6.15 4.74
N CYS A 1044 41.09 -6.59 4.00
CA CYS A 1044 41.26 -7.43 2.81
C CYS A 1044 41.46 -6.66 1.50
N ALA A 1045 41.11 -5.35 1.48
CA ALA A 1045 41.25 -4.50 0.30
C ALA A 1045 41.44 -3.02 0.67
N LYS A 1046 42.16 -2.26 -0.17
CA LYS A 1046 42.37 -0.80 -0.03
C LYS A 1046 42.39 -0.12 -1.40
N SER A 1047 41.75 1.05 -1.52
CA SER A 1047 41.79 1.91 -2.71
C SER A 1047 41.75 3.39 -2.31
N GLU A 1048 42.13 4.30 -3.21
CA GLU A 1048 41.96 5.74 -3.04
C GLU A 1048 41.26 6.34 -4.27
N VAL A 1049 40.31 7.24 -4.03
CA VAL A 1049 39.53 7.99 -5.04
C VAL A 1049 39.26 9.38 -4.49
N ASP A 1050 39.53 10.42 -5.27
CA ASP A 1050 39.22 11.82 -4.96
C ASP A 1050 39.70 12.30 -3.57
N GLY A 1051 40.84 11.77 -3.11
CA GLY A 1051 41.44 12.06 -1.80
C GLY A 1051 40.78 11.35 -0.61
N VAL A 1052 39.84 10.44 -0.87
CA VAL A 1052 39.15 9.59 0.12
C VAL A 1052 39.70 8.17 0.00
N THR A 1053 40.10 7.58 1.14
CA THR A 1053 40.53 6.18 1.19
C THR A 1053 39.34 5.26 1.41
N TYR A 1054 39.29 4.14 0.67
CA TYR A 1054 38.27 3.11 0.77
C TYR A 1054 38.93 1.82 1.26
N LEU A 1055 38.40 1.22 2.33
CA LEU A 1055 38.84 -0.07 2.86
C LEU A 1055 37.73 -1.11 2.74
N GLY A 1056 38.08 -2.29 2.23
CA GLY A 1056 37.29 -3.50 2.42
C GLY A 1056 37.80 -4.24 3.66
N VAL A 1057 36.89 -4.60 4.57
CA VAL A 1057 37.22 -5.37 5.76
C VAL A 1057 36.40 -6.64 5.87
N SER A 1058 37.07 -7.76 6.19
CA SER A 1058 36.46 -9.07 6.44
C SER A 1058 36.57 -9.50 7.89
N ARG A 1059 35.75 -10.46 8.33
CA ARG A 1059 35.77 -10.96 9.71
C ARG A 1059 37.04 -11.77 10.03
N TYR A 1060 37.84 -11.32 10.99
CA TYR A 1060 39.03 -12.04 11.43
C TYR A 1060 38.76 -12.95 12.65
N ARG A 1061 39.26 -14.19 12.61
CA ARG A 1061 39.01 -15.22 13.65
C ARG A 1061 40.27 -15.80 14.31
N GLY A 1062 41.46 -15.30 13.98
CA GLY A 1062 42.72 -15.84 14.47
C GLY A 1062 43.21 -15.24 15.80
N PRO A 1063 44.40 -15.68 16.26
CA PRO A 1063 44.95 -15.29 17.56
C PRO A 1063 45.58 -13.88 17.57
N ASP A 1064 45.86 -13.28 16.41
CA ASP A 1064 46.66 -12.06 16.33
C ASP A 1064 46.06 -10.88 17.11
N ARG A 1065 46.95 -10.04 17.64
CA ARG A 1065 46.59 -8.82 18.38
C ARG A 1065 46.13 -7.73 17.42
N PRO A 1066 44.87 -7.26 17.52
CA PRO A 1066 44.34 -6.24 16.63
C PRO A 1066 44.84 -4.85 17.03
N THR A 1067 45.02 -3.97 16.05
CA THR A 1067 45.26 -2.54 16.30
C THR A 1067 43.91 -1.81 16.41
N ASP A 1068 43.74 -1.02 17.47
CA ASP A 1068 42.60 -0.13 17.64
C ASP A 1068 42.60 0.93 16.53
N ILE A 1069 41.62 0.91 15.63
CA ILE A 1069 41.56 1.79 14.45
C ILE A 1069 41.42 3.27 14.86
N TYR A 1070 40.87 3.55 16.04
CA TYR A 1070 40.58 4.89 16.52
C TYR A 1070 41.70 5.47 17.40
N THR A 1071 42.48 4.64 18.10
CA THR A 1071 43.64 5.09 18.90
C THR A 1071 45.01 4.82 18.25
N GLY A 1072 45.11 3.81 17.38
CA GLY A 1072 46.37 3.35 16.78
C GLY A 1072 47.20 2.44 17.69
N ASN A 1073 46.69 2.09 18.87
CA ASN A 1073 47.39 1.23 19.82
C ASN A 1073 47.08 -0.26 19.54
N VAL A 1074 48.08 -1.13 19.68
CA VAL A 1074 47.86 -2.58 19.70
C VAL A 1074 47.05 -2.94 20.94
N VAL A 1075 45.98 -3.71 20.77
CA VAL A 1075 45.14 -4.22 21.86
C VAL A 1075 45.69 -5.58 22.32
N GLY A 1076 45.89 -5.70 23.65
CA GLY A 1076 46.62 -6.80 24.30
C GLY A 1076 45.89 -8.13 24.36
#